data_AF-A0AAN7LL38-F1
#
_entry.id   AF-A0AAN7LL38-F1
#
_cell.length_a   1.000
_cell.length_b   1.000
_cell.length_c   1.000
_cell.angle_alpha   90.00
_cell.angle_beta   90.00
_cell.angle_gamma   90.00
#
_symmetry.space_group_name_H-M   'P 1'
#
loop_
_entity.id
_entity.type
_entity.pdbx_description
1 polymer ?
#
loop_
_entity_poly.entity_id
_entity_poly.type
_entity_poly.pdbx_seq_one_letter_code
_entity_poly.pdbx_strand_id
1 'polypeptide(L)'
;MSYSDSDSSSSCGGDHKNFKQTTRDRLLYEMLRSAKTGDSKSTWKVLIMDKVTVKIMSSSCKMPDITDEGVSLVEDIYRRRQPLPSMDAIYFIQPSKENVIMFLSDMSGKSPLYKKAFVFFSSAISKDLVTQIKRDGTVLPRIGALREMNLEYFTIDSQGFITDNGRALEDIFGNDESTSKGDACLNVMATRVATVFASLREFPFVRYQAAKSLDANTMTTFRDLVPTKLAAGIWNCLMKHKQTIPNFPQSETCELLILDRSVDQIAPIIHEWTYDAMCHDLLSMEGNKYVHEVPSKTDGPPEKKEVILEDHDPIWLELRHAHIADASERLHEKMTNFVSKNKAAQIQHGTRNGGELSTRDLQKMVQALPQYSEQIDKLSLHVEIAGKINRIIRETGLREIGQLEQDLVFGDAGMKEVIKFLTSNEDASRENKLRLLMILAAIYPEKFEGDKGLNLMKLARLPADDMNAVNNMKFLAGGADTKKSSTGAFSLKFDIHKKKHAARKERTVEETAWQLSRFYPMIEDLIEKLCKGDLSKDDYPCMNDPSPSFHGTSHVTSNSQGAAAHSMRQRRTPTWARPRNSEDGGYSRYFFSCMVMVINPYKGNYFPQPCLQAIHHFVTFFLISLLISVYKINTCFTNAPLDLWFFAQMLQNAFKEGIVPLYFTIYDII
;
A
#
# COMPACT_ATOMS: atom_id res chain seq x y z
N MET A 1 -3.49 3.42 -41.65
CA MET A 1 -3.59 4.75 -41.00
C MET A 1 -2.86 4.64 -39.67
N SER A 2 -1.96 5.56 -39.37
CA SER A 2 -1.20 5.56 -38.11
C SER A 2 -2.06 6.13 -36.99
N TYR A 3 -2.29 5.35 -35.93
CA TYR A 3 -2.73 5.91 -34.67
C TYR A 3 -1.50 6.42 -33.92
N SER A 4 -1.49 7.71 -33.60
CA SER A 4 -0.54 8.28 -32.66
C SER A 4 -1.06 8.06 -31.25
N ASP A 5 -0.36 7.24 -30.48
CA ASP A 5 -0.57 7.15 -29.04
C ASP A 5 -0.25 8.52 -28.44
N SER A 6 -1.32 9.22 -28.10
CA SER A 6 -1.29 10.54 -27.49
C SER A 6 -2.01 10.43 -26.15
N ASP A 7 -1.27 9.96 -25.15
CA ASP A 7 -1.68 9.96 -23.74
C ASP A 7 -1.99 11.40 -23.30
N SER A 8 -3.24 11.77 -23.52
CA SER A 8 -3.86 13.02 -23.15
C SER A 8 -5.11 12.67 -22.37
N SER A 9 -4.89 12.28 -21.11
CA SER A 9 -5.94 12.01 -20.14
C SER A 9 -6.86 13.23 -20.06
N SER A 10 -8.13 13.02 -20.40
CA SER A 10 -9.13 14.07 -20.52
C SER A 10 -9.47 14.70 -19.17
N SER A 11 -9.49 16.03 -19.13
CA SER A 11 -9.74 16.84 -17.94
C SER A 11 -11.09 16.56 -17.25
N CYS A 12 -11.06 16.08 -16.00
CA CYS A 12 -12.05 16.42 -14.96
C CYS A 12 -11.62 15.92 -13.58
N GLY A 13 -11.26 16.84 -12.67
CA GLY A 13 -10.67 16.54 -11.37
C GLY A 13 -9.16 16.78 -11.36
N GLY A 14 -8.59 17.14 -10.21
CA GLY A 14 -7.15 17.42 -10.09
C GLY A 14 -6.34 16.13 -10.20
N ASP A 15 -5.64 15.95 -11.32
CA ASP A 15 -4.82 14.76 -11.59
C ASP A 15 -3.64 14.65 -10.61
N HIS A 16 -3.83 13.84 -9.57
CA HIS A 16 -2.76 13.51 -8.64
C HIS A 16 -1.77 12.59 -9.36
N LYS A 17 -0.59 13.11 -9.70
CA LYS A 17 0.45 12.32 -10.37
C LYS A 17 0.90 11.17 -9.47
N ASN A 18 0.85 9.96 -10.00
CA ASN A 18 1.35 8.77 -9.30
C ASN A 18 2.88 8.85 -9.09
N PHE A 19 3.44 8.05 -8.17
CA PHE A 19 4.87 8.12 -7.82
C PHE A 19 5.77 7.83 -9.03
N LYS A 20 5.39 6.86 -9.87
CA LYS A 20 6.14 6.43 -11.06
C LYS A 20 6.22 7.53 -12.12
N GLN A 21 5.12 8.21 -12.42
CA GLN A 21 5.05 9.34 -13.35
C GLN A 21 5.80 10.54 -12.82
N THR A 22 5.68 10.86 -11.53
CA THR A 22 6.43 11.98 -10.93
C THR A 22 7.94 11.71 -10.99
N THR A 23 8.37 10.48 -10.69
CA THR A 23 9.78 10.07 -10.80
C THR A 23 10.27 10.12 -12.25
N ARG A 24 9.50 9.58 -13.19
CA ARG A 24 9.73 9.59 -14.64
C ARG A 24 9.88 11.01 -15.19
N ASP A 25 8.93 11.91 -14.89
CA ASP A 25 8.96 13.31 -15.35
C ASP A 25 10.24 14.02 -14.88
N ARG A 26 10.67 13.79 -13.63
CA ARG A 26 11.91 14.38 -13.10
C ARG A 26 13.15 13.79 -13.78
N LEU A 27 13.22 12.48 -13.97
CA LEU A 27 14.36 11.84 -14.63
C LEU A 27 14.48 12.26 -16.11
N LEU A 28 13.39 12.27 -16.87
CA LEU A 28 13.40 12.61 -18.29
C LEU A 28 13.54 14.13 -18.51
N TYR A 29 12.78 14.96 -17.79
CA TYR A 29 12.70 16.40 -18.08
C TYR A 29 13.61 17.27 -17.20
N GLU A 30 13.71 17.00 -15.89
CA GLU A 30 14.57 17.79 -14.98
C GLU A 30 16.04 17.39 -15.10
N MET A 31 16.34 16.10 -15.33
CA MET A 31 17.70 15.59 -15.52
C MET A 31 18.11 15.48 -17.00
N LEU A 32 17.61 14.50 -17.77
CA LEU A 32 18.15 14.23 -19.12
C LEU A 32 17.97 15.40 -20.08
N ARG A 33 16.76 15.97 -20.15
CA ARG A 33 16.45 17.10 -21.03
C ARG A 33 17.20 18.37 -20.63
N SER A 34 17.52 18.59 -19.35
CA SER A 34 18.30 19.77 -18.93
C SER A 34 19.80 19.66 -19.25
N ALA A 35 20.30 18.45 -19.55
CA ALA A 35 21.64 18.23 -20.13
C ALA A 35 21.70 18.49 -21.65
N LYS A 36 20.56 18.69 -22.34
CA LYS A 36 20.55 19.07 -23.77
C LYS A 36 21.06 20.49 -23.93
N THR A 37 22.25 20.63 -24.53
CA THR A 37 22.94 21.91 -24.69
C THR A 37 22.60 22.56 -26.05
N GLY A 38 21.60 23.44 -26.07
CA GLY A 38 21.16 24.21 -27.24
C GLY A 38 20.41 23.39 -28.31
N ASP A 39 19.96 24.06 -29.37
CA ASP A 39 19.12 23.51 -30.46
C ASP A 39 19.78 22.39 -31.31
N SER A 40 20.98 21.95 -30.95
CA SER A 40 21.63 20.80 -31.58
C SER A 40 20.91 19.48 -31.21
N LYS A 41 20.01 19.05 -32.10
CA LYS A 41 19.25 17.78 -32.02
C LYS A 41 20.11 16.49 -32.01
N SER A 42 21.44 16.58 -31.89
CA SER A 42 22.35 15.47 -32.24
C SER A 42 23.71 15.47 -31.51
N THR A 43 23.73 15.67 -30.19
CA THR A 43 24.83 15.11 -29.36
C THR A 43 24.28 14.00 -28.48
N TRP A 44 24.48 12.76 -28.92
CA TRP A 44 24.27 11.57 -28.10
C TRP A 44 25.11 11.65 -26.82
N LYS A 45 24.57 11.12 -25.72
CA LYS A 45 25.22 11.15 -24.40
C LYS A 45 25.37 9.76 -23.82
N VAL A 46 26.38 9.61 -22.96
CA VAL A 46 26.58 8.40 -22.15
C VAL A 46 26.00 8.66 -20.77
N LEU A 47 25.03 7.85 -20.34
CA LEU A 47 24.47 7.89 -18.99
C LEU A 47 25.25 6.93 -18.09
N ILE A 48 25.87 7.47 -17.05
CA ILE A 48 26.71 6.72 -16.10
C ILE A 48 25.97 6.70 -14.77
N MET A 49 25.75 5.49 -14.26
CA MET A 49 24.99 5.26 -13.03
C MET A 49 25.74 4.33 -12.07
N ASP A 50 25.31 4.35 -10.82
CA ASP A 50 25.69 3.36 -9.80
C ASP A 50 24.56 2.36 -9.53
N LYS A 51 24.80 1.39 -8.65
CA LYS A 51 23.86 0.31 -8.35
C LYS A 51 22.50 0.77 -7.81
N VAL A 52 22.45 1.93 -7.15
CA VAL A 52 21.20 2.49 -6.59
C VAL A 52 20.46 3.28 -7.66
N THR A 53 21.17 4.17 -8.36
CA THR A 53 20.60 5.02 -9.41
C THR A 53 20.14 4.23 -10.64
N VAL A 54 20.79 3.12 -10.99
CA VAL A 54 20.26 2.14 -11.96
C VAL A 54 18.88 1.64 -11.56
N LYS A 55 18.69 1.19 -10.31
CA LYS A 55 17.40 0.69 -9.80
C LYS A 55 16.33 1.78 -9.82
N ILE A 56 16.66 3.03 -9.47
CA ILE A 56 15.74 4.17 -9.52
C ILE A 56 15.28 4.37 -10.98
N MET A 57 16.23 4.44 -11.92
CA MET A 57 15.95 4.65 -13.34
C MET A 57 15.09 3.52 -13.91
N SER A 58 15.40 2.25 -13.63
CA SER A 58 14.64 1.09 -14.11
C SER A 58 13.23 0.97 -13.51
N SER A 59 12.98 1.55 -12.32
CA SER A 59 11.64 1.51 -11.70
C SER A 59 10.61 2.38 -12.44
N SER A 60 11.06 3.41 -13.16
CA SER A 60 10.19 4.44 -13.75
C SER A 60 10.39 4.71 -15.26
N CYS A 61 11.53 4.31 -15.84
CA CYS A 61 11.87 4.56 -17.24
C CYS A 61 12.29 3.27 -17.95
N LYS A 62 11.77 3.06 -19.17
CA LYS A 62 12.20 2.00 -20.09
C LYS A 62 13.30 2.55 -21.00
N MET A 63 14.08 1.67 -21.63
CA MET A 63 15.18 2.09 -22.52
C MET A 63 14.76 3.03 -23.68
N PRO A 64 13.60 2.84 -24.36
CA PRO A 64 13.13 3.78 -25.39
C PRO A 64 13.04 5.23 -24.87
N ASP A 65 12.47 5.42 -23.68
CA ASP A 65 12.29 6.74 -23.06
C ASP A 65 13.64 7.45 -22.83
N ILE A 66 14.66 6.66 -22.46
CA ILE A 66 16.01 7.12 -22.19
C ILE A 66 16.73 7.48 -23.50
N THR A 67 16.53 6.68 -24.55
CA THR A 67 17.10 6.95 -25.88
C THR A 67 16.46 8.15 -26.57
N ASP A 68 15.15 8.37 -26.40
CA ASP A 68 14.43 9.51 -26.98
C ASP A 68 14.86 10.86 -26.35
N GLU A 69 15.31 10.84 -25.09
CA GLU A 69 15.96 11.99 -24.45
C GLU A 69 17.45 12.15 -24.82
N GLY A 70 17.97 11.36 -25.77
CA GLY A 70 19.28 11.55 -26.41
C GLY A 70 20.46 10.84 -25.72
N VAL A 71 20.18 9.82 -24.92
CA VAL A 71 21.20 8.92 -24.36
C VAL A 71 21.42 7.75 -25.33
N SER A 72 22.66 7.49 -25.75
CA SER A 72 22.97 6.37 -26.65
C SER A 72 23.50 5.13 -25.92
N LEU A 73 24.00 5.29 -24.70
CA LEU A 73 24.67 4.23 -23.96
C LEU A 73 24.46 4.43 -22.46
N VAL A 74 24.22 3.34 -21.73
CA VAL A 74 24.08 3.31 -20.27
C VAL A 74 25.21 2.45 -19.71
N GLU A 75 25.96 3.00 -18.74
CA GLU A 75 27.18 2.41 -18.21
C GLU A 75 27.22 2.43 -16.67
N ASP A 76 27.90 1.43 -16.10
CA ASP A 76 28.12 1.28 -14.65
C ASP A 76 29.42 1.98 -14.24
N ILE A 77 29.37 2.93 -13.30
CA ILE A 77 30.53 3.69 -12.82
C ILE A 77 31.67 2.79 -12.31
N TYR A 78 31.34 1.63 -11.74
CA TYR A 78 32.32 0.68 -11.18
C TYR A 78 32.99 -0.19 -12.25
N ARG A 79 32.48 -0.21 -13.49
CA ARG A 79 33.08 -0.95 -14.60
C ARG A 79 34.11 -0.12 -15.35
N ARG A 80 35.08 -0.81 -15.95
CA ARG A 80 36.04 -0.20 -16.89
C ARG A 80 35.31 0.12 -18.19
N ARG A 81 35.24 1.40 -18.53
CA ARG A 81 34.49 1.96 -19.66
C ARG A 81 35.45 2.40 -20.77
N GLN A 82 35.00 2.36 -22.02
CA GLN A 82 35.80 2.81 -23.16
C GLN A 82 35.87 4.36 -23.18
N PRO A 83 37.04 4.97 -23.41
CA PRO A 83 37.13 6.42 -23.59
C PRO A 83 36.37 6.88 -24.84
N LEU A 84 35.44 7.82 -24.67
CA LEU A 84 34.62 8.43 -25.71
C LEU A 84 34.73 9.98 -25.63
N PRO A 85 35.93 10.56 -25.85
CA PRO A 85 36.21 11.98 -25.61
C PRO A 85 35.48 12.96 -26.55
N SER A 86 34.74 12.45 -27.54
CA SER A 86 33.84 13.22 -28.40
C SER A 86 32.43 13.41 -27.81
N MET A 87 32.02 12.53 -26.90
CA MET A 87 30.68 12.50 -26.30
C MET A 87 30.65 13.24 -24.96
N ASP A 88 29.48 13.79 -24.61
CA ASP A 88 29.21 14.31 -23.27
C ASP A 88 28.63 13.19 -22.38
N ALA A 89 28.96 13.21 -21.10
CA ALA A 89 28.49 12.24 -20.11
C ALA A 89 27.51 12.86 -19.11
N ILE A 90 26.48 12.09 -18.75
CA ILE A 90 25.55 12.39 -17.66
C ILE A 90 25.86 11.41 -16.54
N TYR A 91 26.27 11.91 -15.38
CA TYR A 91 26.46 11.10 -14.17
C TYR A 91 25.22 11.26 -13.30
N PHE A 92 24.45 10.19 -13.11
CA PHE A 92 23.40 10.13 -12.08
C PHE A 92 23.87 9.15 -11.01
N ILE A 93 24.31 9.67 -9.85
CA ILE A 93 25.08 8.90 -8.87
C ILE A 93 24.75 9.32 -7.43
N GLN A 94 24.94 8.43 -6.46
CA GLN A 94 24.90 8.79 -5.05
C GLN A 94 26.08 9.69 -4.65
N PRO A 95 25.91 10.63 -3.70
CA PRO A 95 26.96 11.50 -3.19
C PRO A 95 27.91 10.74 -2.22
N SER A 96 28.43 9.59 -2.65
CA SER A 96 29.41 8.80 -1.91
C SER A 96 30.84 9.22 -2.24
N LYS A 97 31.76 9.02 -1.29
CA LYS A 97 33.20 9.32 -1.50
C LYS A 97 33.79 8.50 -2.64
N GLU A 98 33.35 7.25 -2.79
CA GLU A 98 33.79 6.34 -3.86
C GLU A 98 33.34 6.85 -5.23
N ASN A 99 32.05 7.20 -5.39
CA ASN A 99 31.51 7.72 -6.64
C ASN A 99 32.19 9.03 -7.05
N VAL A 100 32.45 9.93 -6.09
CA VAL A 100 33.17 11.19 -6.35
C VAL A 100 34.62 10.93 -6.77
N ILE A 101 35.32 9.96 -6.17
CA ILE A 101 36.68 9.57 -6.59
C ILE A 101 36.68 8.99 -8.01
N MET A 102 35.73 8.11 -8.34
CA MET A 102 35.61 7.51 -9.68
C MET A 102 35.30 8.58 -10.73
N PHE A 103 34.35 9.49 -10.44
CA PHE A 103 34.03 10.64 -11.30
C PHE A 103 35.26 11.53 -11.57
N LEU A 104 36.02 11.88 -10.53
CA LEU A 104 37.26 12.66 -10.68
C LEU A 104 38.33 11.88 -11.48
N SER A 105 38.42 10.57 -11.31
CA SER A 105 39.33 9.72 -12.09
C SER A 105 38.94 9.66 -13.58
N ASP A 106 37.65 9.66 -13.93
CA ASP A 106 37.19 9.65 -15.32
C ASP A 106 37.50 10.97 -16.06
N MET A 107 37.40 12.09 -15.33
CA MET A 107 37.39 13.43 -15.90
C MET A 107 38.70 14.22 -15.71
N SER A 108 39.65 13.71 -14.92
CA SER A 108 40.94 14.37 -14.67
C SER A 108 41.97 14.12 -15.79
N GLY A 109 43.07 14.88 -15.78
CA GLY A 109 44.21 14.65 -16.66
C GLY A 109 44.04 15.10 -18.12
N LYS A 110 45.02 14.75 -18.97
CA LYS A 110 45.11 15.22 -20.37
C LYS A 110 44.14 14.52 -21.32
N SER A 111 43.80 13.26 -21.05
CA SER A 111 42.91 12.42 -21.87
C SER A 111 41.71 11.95 -21.02
N PRO A 112 40.69 12.80 -20.80
CA PRO A 112 39.49 12.39 -20.08
C PRO A 112 38.71 11.33 -20.88
N LEU A 113 37.87 10.57 -20.19
CA LEU A 113 36.97 9.61 -20.84
C LEU A 113 35.88 10.32 -21.66
N TYR A 114 35.48 11.53 -21.28
CA TYR A 114 34.36 12.27 -21.90
C TYR A 114 34.68 13.75 -22.08
N LYS A 115 33.96 14.42 -22.97
CA LYS A 115 34.15 15.83 -23.34
C LYS A 115 33.73 16.79 -22.23
N LYS A 116 32.51 16.61 -21.72
CA LYS A 116 31.92 17.31 -20.57
C LYS A 116 31.16 16.33 -19.69
N ALA A 117 31.02 16.68 -18.41
CA ALA A 117 30.23 15.93 -17.45
C ALA A 117 29.07 16.78 -16.90
N PHE A 118 27.85 16.24 -16.95
CA PHE A 118 26.68 16.76 -16.26
C PHE A 118 26.42 15.86 -15.05
N VAL A 119 26.65 16.38 -13.84
CA VAL A 119 26.61 15.58 -12.61
C VAL A 119 25.34 15.88 -11.83
N PHE A 120 24.57 14.83 -11.58
CA PHE A 120 23.31 14.83 -10.85
C PHE A 120 23.45 13.88 -9.66
N PHE A 121 23.45 14.41 -8.45
CA PHE A 121 23.45 13.59 -7.23
C PHE A 121 22.03 13.16 -6.87
N SER A 122 21.86 11.89 -6.49
CA SER A 122 20.55 11.37 -6.05
C SER A 122 20.06 12.03 -4.76
N SER A 123 20.95 12.32 -3.81
CA SER A 123 20.66 13.02 -2.55
C SER A 123 21.61 14.21 -2.32
N ALA A 124 21.34 14.99 -1.28
CA ALA A 124 22.11 16.20 -0.97
C ALA A 124 23.59 15.90 -0.65
N ILE A 125 24.52 16.63 -1.27
CA ILE A 125 25.96 16.39 -1.14
C ILE A 125 26.57 17.10 0.08
N SER A 126 27.53 16.45 0.73
CA SER A 126 28.27 17.05 1.85
C SER A 126 29.24 18.16 1.38
N LYS A 127 29.43 19.17 2.22
CA LYS A 127 30.34 20.30 1.93
C LYS A 127 31.79 19.84 1.69
N ASP A 128 32.20 18.74 2.31
CA ASP A 128 33.54 18.16 2.16
C ASP A 128 33.76 17.56 0.78
N LEU A 129 32.78 16.82 0.25
CA LEU A 129 32.85 16.25 -1.10
C LEU A 129 32.79 17.35 -2.18
N VAL A 130 31.97 18.40 -1.99
CA VAL A 130 32.00 19.59 -2.85
C VAL A 130 33.36 20.27 -2.82
N THR A 131 33.99 20.34 -1.64
CA THR A 131 35.34 20.91 -1.49
C THR A 131 36.40 20.04 -2.16
N GLN A 132 36.25 18.72 -2.13
CA GLN A 132 37.11 17.79 -2.87
C GLN A 132 37.01 18.01 -4.39
N ILE A 133 35.80 18.13 -4.95
CA ILE A 133 35.60 18.42 -6.38
C ILE A 133 36.22 19.78 -6.75
N LYS A 134 36.06 20.80 -5.90
CA LYS A 134 36.65 22.14 -6.11
C LYS A 134 38.19 22.17 -6.08
N ARG A 135 38.87 21.17 -5.52
CA ARG A 135 40.34 21.09 -5.51
C ARG A 135 40.92 20.64 -6.85
N ASP A 136 40.15 19.94 -7.68
CA ASP A 136 40.62 19.50 -9.01
C ASP A 136 40.34 20.56 -10.09
N GLY A 137 41.31 21.46 -10.28
CA GLY A 137 41.27 22.48 -11.31
C GLY A 137 41.23 21.96 -12.75
N THR A 138 41.51 20.67 -13.01
CA THR A 138 41.43 20.07 -14.36
C THR A 138 40.01 19.62 -14.70
N VAL A 139 39.22 19.24 -13.69
CA VAL A 139 37.84 18.78 -13.85
C VAL A 139 36.86 19.95 -13.90
N LEU A 140 37.08 21.02 -13.12
CA LEU A 140 36.16 22.17 -13.04
C LEU A 140 35.71 22.75 -14.40
N PRO A 141 36.57 22.99 -15.41
CA PRO A 141 36.15 23.52 -16.71
C PRO A 141 35.34 22.52 -17.56
N ARG A 142 35.34 21.24 -17.19
CA ARG A 142 34.65 20.14 -17.88
C ARG A 142 33.26 19.85 -17.29
N ILE A 143 32.93 20.40 -16.12
CA ILE A 143 31.60 20.26 -15.50
C ILE A 143 30.61 21.20 -16.20
N GLY A 144 29.61 20.62 -16.89
CA GLY A 144 28.52 21.35 -17.53
C GLY A 144 27.37 21.67 -16.58
N ALA A 145 27.09 20.79 -15.61
CA ALA A 145 26.14 21.03 -14.53
C ALA A 145 26.53 20.22 -13.28
N LEU A 146 26.17 20.73 -12.11
CA LEU A 146 26.27 20.06 -10.82
C LEU A 146 24.96 20.33 -10.07
N ARG A 147 24.10 19.31 -9.92
CA ARG A 147 22.75 19.44 -9.34
C ARG A 147 22.43 18.32 -8.36
N GLU A 148 21.51 18.58 -7.43
CA GLU A 148 20.95 17.59 -6.53
C GLU A 148 19.52 17.27 -6.99
N MET A 149 19.25 15.99 -7.29
CA MET A 149 17.91 15.54 -7.68
C MET A 149 17.00 15.35 -6.47
N ASN A 150 17.53 14.97 -5.30
CA ASN A 150 16.74 14.59 -4.13
C ASN A 150 15.66 13.57 -4.51
N LEU A 151 16.13 12.39 -4.95
CA LEU A 151 15.38 11.24 -5.45
C LEU A 151 16.17 9.98 -5.05
N GLU A 152 15.83 9.37 -3.90
CA GLU A 152 16.39 8.10 -3.41
C GLU A 152 15.30 7.16 -2.87
N TYR A 153 14.29 6.91 -3.69
CA TYR A 153 13.28 5.88 -3.48
C TYR A 153 13.01 5.14 -4.78
N PHE A 154 12.40 3.96 -4.68
CA PHE A 154 12.04 3.11 -5.81
C PHE A 154 10.52 2.91 -5.79
N THR A 155 9.87 3.10 -6.94
CA THR A 155 8.43 2.92 -7.08
C THR A 155 8.11 1.45 -7.33
N ILE A 156 7.23 0.86 -6.53
CA ILE A 156 6.72 -0.51 -6.76
C ILE A 156 5.54 -0.44 -7.73
N ASP A 157 4.57 0.40 -7.39
CA ASP A 157 3.34 0.62 -8.15
C ASP A 157 2.98 2.12 -8.19
N SER A 158 1.77 2.44 -8.65
CA SER A 158 1.20 3.79 -8.64
C SER A 158 1.20 4.55 -7.28
N GLN A 159 1.10 3.86 -6.14
CA GLN A 159 0.85 4.41 -4.80
C GLN A 159 1.89 3.97 -3.75
N GLY A 160 2.74 2.98 -4.06
CA GLY A 160 3.72 2.38 -3.17
C GLY A 160 5.18 2.64 -3.57
N PHE A 161 6.02 2.91 -2.58
CA PHE A 161 7.46 3.07 -2.74
C PHE A 161 8.24 2.33 -1.64
N ILE A 162 9.51 2.03 -1.92
CA ILE A 162 10.47 1.52 -0.95
C ILE A 162 11.75 2.37 -0.95
N THR A 163 12.50 2.29 0.15
CA THR A 163 13.80 2.96 0.29
C THR A 163 14.99 2.01 0.17
N ASP A 164 14.80 0.70 -0.09
CA ASP A 164 15.83 -0.34 -0.20
C ASP A 164 16.86 -0.32 0.95
N ASN A 165 16.37 -0.55 2.17
CA ASN A 165 17.17 -0.69 3.39
C ASN A 165 17.07 -2.14 3.91
N GLY A 166 17.54 -3.12 3.14
CA GLY A 166 17.32 -4.55 3.40
C GLY A 166 17.77 -5.09 4.76
N ARG A 167 18.67 -4.40 5.49
CA ARG A 167 19.09 -4.77 6.85
C ARG A 167 18.41 -3.99 7.97
N ALA A 168 17.50 -3.06 7.66
CA ALA A 168 16.87 -2.19 8.66
C ALA A 168 16.21 -2.97 9.82
N LEU A 169 15.58 -4.11 9.54
CA LEU A 169 14.99 -4.94 10.59
C LEU A 169 16.05 -5.48 11.58
N GLU A 170 17.21 -5.90 11.08
CA GLU A 170 18.35 -6.38 11.86
C GLU A 170 19.04 -5.23 12.60
N ASP A 171 19.35 -4.13 11.91
CA ASP A 171 20.07 -2.97 12.46
C ASP A 171 19.27 -2.19 13.53
N ILE A 172 17.92 -2.31 13.51
CA ILE A 172 17.02 -1.57 14.42
C ILE A 172 16.46 -2.48 15.52
N PHE A 173 16.03 -3.71 15.21
CA PHE A 173 15.39 -4.63 16.16
C PHE A 173 16.28 -5.80 16.59
N GLY A 174 17.48 -5.93 16.03
CA GLY A 174 18.47 -6.91 16.44
C GLY A 174 18.90 -6.80 17.91
N ASN A 175 19.62 -7.80 18.39
CA ASN A 175 20.10 -7.88 19.78
C ASN A 175 21.43 -7.14 20.02
N ASP A 176 21.98 -6.48 18.99
CA ASP A 176 23.19 -5.67 19.10
C ASP A 176 22.88 -4.36 19.83
N GLU A 177 23.45 -4.17 21.02
CA GLU A 177 23.31 -2.91 21.80
C GLU A 177 23.96 -1.68 21.12
N SER A 178 24.60 -1.86 19.96
CA SER A 178 25.28 -0.80 19.20
C SER A 178 24.29 0.18 18.55
N THR A 179 23.69 1.04 19.38
CA THR A 179 22.77 2.15 19.02
C THR A 179 23.26 2.97 17.81
N SER A 180 24.57 3.10 17.63
CA SER A 180 25.20 3.78 16.48
C SER A 180 24.84 3.19 15.11
N LYS A 181 24.72 1.85 14.97
CA LYS A 181 24.29 1.22 13.71
C LYS A 181 22.85 1.58 13.38
N GLY A 182 21.96 1.43 14.38
CA GLY A 182 20.55 1.80 14.27
C GLY A 182 20.37 3.28 13.93
N ASP A 183 21.05 4.18 14.64
CA ASP A 183 21.02 5.63 14.35
C ASP A 183 21.54 5.95 12.93
N ALA A 184 22.61 5.29 12.46
CA ALA A 184 23.07 5.45 11.08
C ALA A 184 22.03 4.96 10.05
N CYS A 185 21.38 3.83 10.30
CA CYS A 185 20.32 3.28 9.46
C CYS A 185 19.09 4.22 9.41
N LEU A 186 18.64 4.72 10.56
CA LEU A 186 17.56 5.69 10.68
C LEU A 186 17.86 7.00 9.95
N ASN A 187 19.11 7.50 10.00
CA ASN A 187 19.51 8.70 9.25
C ASN A 187 19.45 8.49 7.72
N VAL A 188 19.83 7.30 7.23
CA VAL A 188 19.68 6.95 5.80
C VAL A 188 18.20 6.86 5.43
N MET A 189 17.38 6.15 6.23
CA MET A 189 15.94 6.05 6.01
C MET A 189 15.27 7.43 5.99
N ALA A 190 15.58 8.29 6.97
CA ALA A 190 15.05 9.64 7.06
C ALA A 190 15.40 10.49 5.82
N THR A 191 16.66 10.42 5.37
CA THR A 191 17.11 11.11 4.15
C THR A 191 16.32 10.62 2.94
N ARG A 192 16.20 9.30 2.75
CA ARG A 192 15.48 8.70 1.62
C ARG A 192 14.00 9.04 1.62
N VAL A 193 13.30 8.90 2.76
CA VAL A 193 11.89 9.29 2.89
C VAL A 193 11.69 10.77 2.61
N ALA A 194 12.58 11.66 3.08
CA ALA A 194 12.50 13.08 2.76
C ALA A 194 12.70 13.40 1.26
N THR A 195 13.38 12.54 0.49
CA THR A 195 13.46 12.70 -0.99
C THR A 195 12.13 12.44 -1.70
N VAL A 196 11.22 11.66 -1.10
CA VAL A 196 9.88 11.43 -1.64
C VAL A 196 9.11 12.75 -1.67
N PHE A 197 9.03 13.43 -0.53
CA PHE A 197 8.39 14.73 -0.38
C PHE A 197 9.07 15.83 -1.21
N ALA A 198 10.40 15.82 -1.30
CA ALA A 198 11.16 16.70 -2.20
C ALA A 198 10.79 16.50 -3.68
N SER A 199 10.50 15.25 -4.08
CA SER A 199 10.11 14.89 -5.45
C SER A 199 8.66 15.23 -5.78
N LEU A 200 7.73 14.94 -4.85
CA LEU A 200 6.31 15.29 -5.01
C LEU A 200 6.04 16.80 -4.90
N ARG A 201 6.97 17.57 -4.30
CA ARG A 201 6.78 18.98 -3.88
C ARG A 201 5.67 19.12 -2.83
N GLU A 202 5.64 18.17 -1.89
CA GLU A 202 4.65 18.09 -0.81
C GLU A 202 5.35 18.34 0.55
N PHE A 203 4.66 18.95 1.51
CA PHE A 203 5.16 19.17 2.87
C PHE A 203 4.19 18.57 3.91
N PRO A 204 4.56 17.48 4.60
CA PRO A 204 3.62 16.76 5.46
C PRO A 204 3.50 17.32 6.89
N PHE A 205 2.33 17.09 7.49
CA PHE A 205 2.19 16.88 8.92
C PHE A 205 2.88 15.55 9.29
N VAL A 206 3.97 15.59 10.06
CA VAL A 206 4.73 14.39 10.43
C VAL A 206 4.20 13.84 11.75
N ARG A 207 3.35 12.83 11.67
CA ARG A 207 2.86 12.04 12.81
C ARG A 207 3.68 10.79 13.01
N TYR A 208 3.81 10.35 14.25
CA TYR A 208 4.52 9.11 14.57
C TYR A 208 3.86 8.40 15.74
N GLN A 209 3.97 7.07 15.77
CA GLN A 209 3.56 6.27 16.92
C GLN A 209 4.42 6.62 18.15
N ALA A 210 3.79 7.12 19.22
CA ALA A 210 4.46 7.39 20.48
C ALA A 210 4.87 6.09 21.19
N ALA A 211 5.97 6.15 21.94
CA ALA A 211 6.38 5.07 22.84
C ALA A 211 5.32 4.90 23.94
N LYS A 212 4.73 3.70 24.04
CA LYS A 212 3.77 3.37 25.13
C LYS A 212 4.50 3.35 26.47
N SER A 213 4.26 4.32 27.33
CA SER A 213 4.84 4.37 28.67
C SER A 213 4.19 3.33 29.61
N LEU A 214 4.79 2.14 29.71
CA LEU A 214 4.36 1.06 30.60
C LEU A 214 4.95 1.22 32.01
N ASP A 215 4.25 2.02 32.82
CA ASP A 215 4.59 2.40 34.20
C ASP A 215 5.95 3.10 34.37
N ALA A 216 6.12 3.83 35.49
CA ALA A 216 7.34 4.61 35.77
C ALA A 216 8.62 3.77 35.99
N ASN A 217 8.53 2.43 35.91
CA ASN A 217 9.60 1.49 36.20
C ASN A 217 10.16 0.78 34.96
N THR A 218 9.46 0.78 33.81
CA THR A 218 9.98 0.19 32.57
C THR A 218 10.79 1.23 31.83
N MET A 219 12.09 1.01 31.65
CA MET A 219 12.91 1.90 30.81
C MET A 219 12.45 1.84 29.35
N THR A 220 12.19 2.99 28.75
CA THR A 220 11.99 3.13 27.29
C THR A 220 13.24 2.65 26.57
N THR A 221 13.11 1.61 25.75
CA THR A 221 14.24 1.07 24.98
C THR A 221 14.50 1.91 23.73
N PHE A 222 15.65 1.69 23.09
CA PHE A 222 15.93 2.29 21.78
C PHE A 222 14.82 1.98 20.76
N ARG A 223 14.25 0.76 20.80
CA ARG A 223 13.22 0.28 19.87
C ARG A 223 11.91 1.06 20.00
N ASP A 224 11.47 1.34 21.24
CA ASP A 224 10.26 2.12 21.49
C ASP A 224 10.36 3.56 20.94
N LEU A 225 11.58 4.09 20.83
CA LEU A 225 11.87 5.43 20.32
C LEU A 225 12.13 5.48 18.80
N VAL A 226 12.07 4.35 18.09
CA VAL A 226 12.35 4.28 16.64
C VAL A 226 11.45 5.20 15.81
N PRO A 227 10.11 5.18 15.95
CA PRO A 227 9.23 6.10 15.20
C PRO A 227 9.53 7.56 15.51
N THR A 228 9.84 7.88 16.78
CA THR A 228 10.15 9.24 17.24
C THR A 228 11.46 9.74 16.62
N LYS A 229 12.52 8.93 16.65
CA LYS A 229 13.82 9.24 16.04
C LYS A 229 13.72 9.41 14.53
N LEU A 230 12.98 8.52 13.86
CA LEU A 230 12.75 8.60 12.41
C LEU A 230 11.96 9.86 12.03
N ALA A 231 10.91 10.20 12.79
CA ALA A 231 10.15 11.43 12.61
C ALA A 231 11.00 12.70 12.75
N ALA A 232 11.84 12.76 13.79
CA ALA A 232 12.76 13.87 13.99
C ALA A 232 13.80 13.98 12.84
N GLY A 233 14.35 12.85 12.37
CA GLY A 233 15.25 12.81 11.22
C GLY A 233 14.60 13.33 9.93
N ILE A 234 13.39 12.86 9.62
CA ILE A 234 12.61 13.28 8.44
C ILE A 234 12.28 14.77 8.55
N TRP A 235 11.80 15.23 9.70
CA TRP A 235 11.49 16.63 9.96
C TRP A 235 12.68 17.56 9.72
N ASN A 236 13.86 17.20 10.23
CA ASN A 236 15.09 17.96 9.99
C ASN A 236 15.45 18.06 8.50
N CYS A 237 15.24 16.98 7.73
CA CYS A 237 15.47 16.98 6.28
C CYS A 237 14.42 17.85 5.55
N LEU A 238 13.14 17.77 5.93
CA LEU A 238 12.07 18.60 5.35
C LEU A 238 12.28 20.10 5.64
N MET A 239 12.69 20.46 6.87
CA MET A 239 13.04 21.84 7.25
C MET A 239 14.20 22.38 6.41
N LYS A 240 15.18 21.54 6.07
CA LYS A 240 16.26 21.90 5.14
C LYS A 240 15.70 22.09 3.71
N HIS A 241 14.88 21.16 3.22
CA HIS A 241 14.26 21.25 1.89
C HIS A 241 13.43 22.53 1.70
N LYS A 242 12.69 22.95 2.73
CA LYS A 242 11.93 24.22 2.77
C LYS A 242 12.78 25.48 2.55
N GLN A 243 14.08 25.41 2.84
CA GLN A 243 15.05 26.49 2.64
C GLN A 243 15.86 26.34 1.33
N THR A 244 16.12 25.12 0.87
CA THR A 244 17.03 24.86 -0.27
C THR A 244 16.32 24.61 -1.59
N ILE A 245 15.08 24.12 -1.59
CA ILE A 245 14.35 23.77 -2.81
C ILE A 245 13.48 24.96 -3.25
N PRO A 246 13.62 25.47 -4.49
CA PRO A 246 12.78 26.56 -4.98
C PRO A 246 11.33 26.11 -5.12
N ASN A 247 10.40 26.98 -4.72
CA ASN A 247 8.95 26.76 -4.75
C ASN A 247 8.48 25.53 -3.93
N PHE A 248 9.21 25.13 -2.88
CA PHE A 248 8.74 24.12 -1.93
C PHE A 248 7.62 24.70 -1.04
N PRO A 249 6.56 23.93 -0.70
CA PRO A 249 5.45 24.43 0.11
C PRO A 249 5.90 24.99 1.46
N GLN A 250 5.25 26.09 1.87
CA GLN A 250 5.54 26.77 3.13
C GLN A 250 4.56 26.44 4.26
N SER A 251 3.36 25.99 3.90
CA SER A 251 2.37 25.36 4.77
C SER A 251 2.28 23.87 4.45
N GLU A 252 1.72 23.11 5.38
CA GLU A 252 1.45 21.69 5.23
C GLU A 252 0.42 21.42 4.12
N THR A 253 0.63 20.34 3.38
CA THR A 253 -0.17 19.94 2.21
C THR A 253 -0.68 18.50 2.29
N CYS A 254 -0.02 17.64 3.09
CA CYS A 254 -0.39 16.23 3.26
C CYS A 254 -0.12 15.73 4.69
N GLU A 255 -0.41 14.45 4.95
CA GLU A 255 -0.19 13.78 6.24
C GLU A 255 0.82 12.64 6.04
N LEU A 256 1.81 12.51 6.94
CA LEU A 256 2.77 11.41 7.00
C LEU A 256 2.63 10.71 8.34
N LEU A 257 2.21 9.44 8.34
CA LEU A 257 2.12 8.61 9.53
C LEU A 257 3.27 7.60 9.59
N ILE A 258 4.14 7.74 10.60
CA ILE A 258 5.28 6.84 10.83
C ILE A 258 4.90 5.79 11.87
N LEU A 259 4.96 4.52 11.46
CA LEU A 259 4.59 3.35 12.25
C LEU A 259 5.78 2.39 12.39
N ASP A 260 5.79 1.63 13.48
CA ASP A 260 6.64 0.45 13.64
C ASP A 260 5.85 -0.84 13.29
N ARG A 261 6.57 -1.91 12.93
CA ARG A 261 6.03 -3.26 12.68
C ARG A 261 5.29 -3.82 13.91
N SER A 262 5.60 -3.33 15.13
CA SER A 262 4.86 -3.65 16.36
C SER A 262 3.37 -3.29 16.33
N VAL A 263 2.92 -2.42 15.42
CA VAL A 263 1.48 -2.15 15.17
C VAL A 263 0.74 -3.39 14.69
N ASP A 264 1.36 -4.21 13.85
CA ASP A 264 0.75 -5.41 13.29
C ASP A 264 1.83 -6.44 12.91
N GLN A 265 2.04 -7.42 13.78
CA GLN A 265 2.97 -8.54 13.52
C GLN A 265 2.37 -9.65 12.65
N ILE A 266 1.05 -9.68 12.48
CA ILE A 266 0.35 -10.82 11.87
C ILE A 266 0.16 -10.60 10.36
N ALA A 267 -0.04 -9.36 9.92
CA ALA A 267 -0.26 -9.03 8.51
C ALA A 267 0.85 -9.46 7.54
N PRO A 268 2.15 -9.51 7.90
CA PRO A 268 3.19 -10.05 7.02
C PRO A 268 3.27 -11.58 6.98
N ILE A 269 2.46 -12.28 7.80
CA ILE A 269 2.63 -13.71 8.11
C ILE A 269 1.39 -14.53 7.74
N ILE A 270 0.18 -13.98 7.89
CA ILE A 270 -1.04 -14.67 7.49
C ILE A 270 -1.09 -14.89 5.97
N HIS A 271 -1.72 -15.97 5.51
CA HIS A 271 -2.00 -16.16 4.09
C HIS A 271 -3.12 -15.20 3.64
N GLU A 272 -2.79 -14.30 2.72
CA GLU A 272 -3.74 -13.36 2.12
C GLU A 272 -4.26 -13.90 0.77
N TRP A 273 -5.55 -13.70 0.48
CA TRP A 273 -6.26 -14.39 -0.61
C TRP A 273 -6.52 -13.50 -1.83
N THR A 274 -5.96 -12.29 -1.87
CA THR A 274 -5.93 -11.44 -3.08
C THR A 274 -4.93 -11.98 -4.10
N TYR A 275 -5.18 -11.73 -5.39
CA TYR A 275 -4.40 -12.30 -6.49
C TYR A 275 -2.91 -11.93 -6.42
N ASP A 276 -2.60 -10.65 -6.14
CA ASP A 276 -1.23 -10.15 -6.04
C ASP A 276 -0.46 -10.72 -4.84
N ALA A 277 -1.10 -10.74 -3.66
CA ALA A 277 -0.51 -11.32 -2.47
C ALA A 277 -0.25 -12.84 -2.65
N MET A 278 -1.21 -13.58 -3.21
CA MET A 278 -1.04 -15.00 -3.56
C MET A 278 0.09 -15.23 -4.59
N CYS A 279 0.31 -14.30 -5.52
CA CYS A 279 1.44 -14.38 -6.44
C CYS A 279 2.78 -14.22 -5.71
N HIS A 280 2.90 -13.23 -4.83
CA HIS A 280 4.13 -12.97 -4.07
C HIS A 280 4.42 -14.02 -2.98
N ASP A 281 3.39 -14.64 -2.43
CA ASP A 281 3.48 -15.67 -1.38
C ASP A 281 3.80 -17.05 -1.98
N LEU A 282 3.01 -17.51 -2.96
CA LEU A 282 3.08 -18.89 -3.46
C LEU A 282 3.98 -19.09 -4.68
N LEU A 283 4.49 -18.02 -5.31
CA LEU A 283 5.35 -18.11 -6.48
C LEU A 283 6.73 -17.50 -6.20
N SER A 284 7.78 -18.11 -6.75
CA SER A 284 9.14 -17.59 -6.68
C SER A 284 9.27 -16.34 -7.56
N MET A 285 9.02 -15.16 -6.97
CA MET A 285 9.17 -13.85 -7.62
C MET A 285 10.33 -13.05 -7.02
N GLU A 286 11.06 -12.32 -7.86
CA GLU A 286 12.13 -11.41 -7.44
C GLU A 286 11.64 -9.97 -7.59
N GLY A 287 10.96 -9.46 -6.56
CA GLY A 287 10.06 -8.31 -6.71
C GLY A 287 8.97 -8.64 -7.74
N ASN A 288 8.69 -7.72 -8.66
CA ASN A 288 7.69 -7.91 -9.71
C ASN A 288 8.09 -8.92 -10.82
N LYS A 289 9.28 -9.52 -10.75
CA LYS A 289 9.80 -10.44 -11.77
C LYS A 289 9.39 -11.88 -11.47
N TYR A 290 8.52 -12.43 -12.31
CA TYR A 290 8.12 -13.84 -12.29
C TYR A 290 8.93 -14.65 -13.32
N VAL A 291 9.50 -15.78 -12.89
CA VAL A 291 10.18 -16.73 -13.79
C VAL A 291 9.21 -17.88 -14.10
N HIS A 292 8.69 -17.89 -15.32
CA HIS A 292 7.79 -18.93 -15.82
C HIS A 292 8.61 -20.02 -16.55
N GLU A 293 8.32 -21.30 -16.29
CA GLU A 293 8.93 -22.44 -16.97
C GLU A 293 8.02 -22.94 -18.11
N VAL A 294 8.36 -22.58 -19.35
CA VAL A 294 7.64 -23.01 -20.56
C VAL A 294 8.10 -24.41 -20.95
N PRO A 295 7.22 -25.36 -21.29
CA PRO A 295 7.62 -26.61 -21.92
C PRO A 295 8.39 -26.34 -23.21
N SER A 296 9.61 -26.88 -23.34
CA SER A 296 10.43 -26.68 -24.54
C SER A 296 9.71 -27.18 -25.80
N LYS A 297 9.80 -26.41 -26.88
CA LYS A 297 9.26 -26.80 -28.20
C LYS A 297 10.08 -27.91 -28.87
N THR A 298 11.29 -28.17 -28.39
CA THR A 298 12.18 -29.24 -28.82
C THR A 298 12.60 -30.06 -27.61
N ASP A 299 12.08 -31.29 -27.54
CA ASP A 299 12.19 -32.33 -26.51
C ASP A 299 13.45 -32.19 -25.59
N GLY A 300 13.31 -31.38 -24.54
CA GLY A 300 14.44 -30.83 -23.79
C GLY A 300 13.99 -30.08 -22.53
N PRO A 301 14.93 -29.57 -21.71
CA PRO A 301 14.61 -28.93 -20.43
C PRO A 301 13.70 -27.70 -20.65
N PRO A 302 12.76 -27.41 -19.74
CA PRO A 302 11.82 -26.30 -19.89
C PRO A 302 12.56 -24.95 -19.98
N GLU A 303 12.11 -24.10 -20.90
CA GLU A 303 12.67 -22.77 -21.13
C GLU A 303 12.19 -21.81 -20.03
N LYS A 304 13.12 -21.15 -19.35
CA LYS A 304 12.81 -20.13 -18.34
C LYS A 304 12.52 -18.80 -19.04
N LYS A 305 11.25 -18.44 -19.14
CA LYS A 305 10.79 -17.14 -19.63
C LYS A 305 10.59 -16.20 -18.43
N GLU A 306 11.38 -15.14 -18.39
CA GLU A 306 11.22 -14.08 -17.40
C GLU A 306 10.12 -13.11 -17.85
N VAL A 307 9.21 -12.77 -16.94
CA VAL A 307 8.10 -11.84 -17.17
C VAL A 307 8.02 -10.89 -15.99
N ILE A 308 7.67 -9.62 -16.23
CA ILE A 308 7.53 -8.61 -15.19
C ILE A 308 6.05 -8.22 -15.09
N LEU A 309 5.49 -8.32 -13.88
CA LEU A 309 4.11 -7.95 -13.58
C LEU A 309 4.07 -6.46 -13.22
N GLU A 310 3.50 -5.63 -14.10
CA GLU A 310 3.48 -4.17 -13.96
C GLU A 310 2.10 -3.58 -14.21
N ASP A 311 1.88 -2.35 -13.74
CA ASP A 311 0.70 -1.50 -14.04
C ASP A 311 0.44 -1.28 -15.56
N HIS A 312 1.40 -1.61 -16.43
CA HIS A 312 1.24 -1.62 -17.90
C HIS A 312 0.48 -2.85 -18.44
N ASP A 313 0.26 -3.88 -17.60
CA ASP A 313 -0.60 -5.00 -17.94
C ASP A 313 -2.03 -4.71 -17.42
N PRO A 314 -3.01 -4.50 -18.32
CA PRO A 314 -4.38 -4.19 -17.92
C PRO A 314 -5.07 -5.35 -17.19
N ILE A 315 -4.64 -6.59 -17.41
CA ILE A 315 -5.18 -7.76 -16.73
C ILE A 315 -4.62 -7.82 -15.30
N TRP A 316 -3.33 -7.56 -15.11
CA TRP A 316 -2.74 -7.42 -13.78
C TRP A 316 -3.42 -6.29 -12.99
N LEU A 317 -3.55 -5.10 -13.57
CA LEU A 317 -4.14 -3.93 -12.91
C LEU A 317 -5.59 -4.16 -12.46
N GLU A 318 -6.38 -4.90 -13.25
CA GLU A 318 -7.77 -5.26 -12.91
C GLU A 318 -7.87 -6.35 -11.84
N LEU A 319 -6.95 -7.33 -11.84
CA LEU A 319 -7.04 -8.52 -11.00
C LEU A 319 -6.24 -8.47 -9.71
N ARG A 320 -5.17 -7.66 -9.62
CA ARG A 320 -4.21 -7.65 -8.49
C ARG A 320 -4.86 -7.63 -7.10
N HIS A 321 -5.90 -6.83 -6.93
CA HIS A 321 -6.61 -6.64 -5.65
C HIS A 321 -7.89 -7.50 -5.52
N ALA A 322 -8.24 -8.29 -6.53
CA ALA A 322 -9.39 -9.19 -6.48
C ALA A 322 -9.06 -10.46 -5.69
N HIS A 323 -10.06 -11.06 -5.04
CA HIS A 323 -9.92 -12.36 -4.39
C HIS A 323 -9.65 -13.45 -5.45
N ILE A 324 -8.82 -14.45 -5.12
CA ILE A 324 -8.36 -15.48 -6.07
C ILE A 324 -9.51 -16.26 -6.76
N ALA A 325 -10.66 -16.41 -6.10
CA ALA A 325 -11.86 -17.00 -6.71
C ALA A 325 -12.43 -16.09 -7.82
N ASP A 326 -12.70 -14.83 -7.51
CA ASP A 326 -13.21 -13.82 -8.45
C ASP A 326 -12.24 -13.62 -9.62
N ALA A 327 -10.92 -13.61 -9.35
CA ALA A 327 -9.89 -13.50 -10.37
C ALA A 327 -9.91 -14.70 -11.33
N SER A 328 -10.12 -15.91 -10.80
CA SER A 328 -10.23 -17.14 -11.61
C SER A 328 -11.49 -17.12 -12.50
N GLU A 329 -12.62 -16.65 -11.97
CA GLU A 329 -13.87 -16.50 -12.72
C GLU A 329 -13.74 -15.44 -13.83
N ARG A 330 -13.27 -14.23 -13.51
CA ARG A 330 -13.05 -13.16 -14.50
C ARG A 330 -12.07 -13.56 -15.61
N LEU A 331 -11.03 -14.33 -15.29
CA LEU A 331 -10.11 -14.88 -16.29
C LEU A 331 -10.82 -15.86 -17.23
N HIS A 332 -11.67 -16.74 -16.70
CA HIS A 332 -12.46 -17.67 -17.50
C HIS A 332 -13.51 -16.95 -18.37
N GLU A 333 -14.16 -15.91 -17.84
CA GLU A 333 -15.08 -15.06 -18.60
C GLU A 333 -14.35 -14.31 -19.73
N LYS A 334 -13.21 -13.67 -19.45
CA LYS A 334 -12.41 -12.97 -20.47
C LYS A 334 -11.96 -13.92 -21.57
N MET A 335 -11.54 -15.13 -21.20
CA MET A 335 -11.19 -16.20 -22.15
C MET A 335 -12.38 -16.55 -23.05
N THR A 336 -13.53 -16.90 -22.47
CA THR A 336 -14.75 -17.27 -23.23
C THR A 336 -15.27 -16.11 -24.08
N ASN A 337 -15.19 -14.88 -23.60
CA ASN A 337 -15.54 -13.67 -24.34
C ASN A 337 -14.58 -13.39 -25.51
N PHE A 338 -13.29 -13.71 -25.38
CA PHE A 338 -12.32 -13.55 -26.46
C PHE A 338 -12.58 -14.57 -27.59
N VAL A 339 -12.84 -15.83 -27.24
CA VAL A 339 -13.14 -16.89 -28.22
C VAL A 339 -14.47 -16.64 -28.94
N SER A 340 -15.50 -16.21 -28.22
CA SER A 340 -16.83 -15.98 -28.80
C SER A 340 -16.91 -14.76 -29.74
N LYS A 341 -16.13 -13.70 -29.47
CA LYS A 341 -16.08 -12.50 -30.35
C LYS A 341 -15.25 -12.72 -31.62
N ASN A 342 -14.27 -13.61 -31.59
CA ASN A 342 -13.36 -13.85 -32.71
C ASN A 342 -13.79 -15.05 -33.57
N LYS A 343 -14.52 -14.80 -34.67
CA LYS A 343 -14.96 -15.85 -35.61
C LYS A 343 -13.81 -16.73 -36.15
N ALA A 344 -12.61 -16.19 -36.30
CA ALA A 344 -11.42 -16.97 -36.70
C ALA A 344 -10.98 -18.00 -35.63
N ALA A 345 -11.15 -17.68 -34.33
CA ALA A 345 -10.90 -18.62 -33.25
C ALA A 345 -11.99 -19.72 -33.20
N GLN A 346 -13.25 -19.37 -33.47
CA GLN A 346 -14.35 -20.34 -33.59
C GLN A 346 -14.15 -21.33 -34.76
N ILE A 347 -13.54 -20.91 -35.88
CA ILE A 347 -13.29 -21.78 -37.03
C ILE A 347 -12.26 -22.89 -36.71
N GLN A 348 -11.30 -22.64 -35.82
CA GLN A 348 -10.40 -23.69 -35.32
C GLN A 348 -11.01 -24.54 -34.20
N HIS A 349 -11.87 -23.96 -33.35
CA HIS A 349 -12.69 -24.69 -32.38
C HIS A 349 -13.98 -25.25 -33.02
N GLY A 350 -13.81 -26.17 -33.97
CA GLY A 350 -14.94 -26.78 -34.69
C GLY A 350 -15.90 -27.58 -33.82
N THR A 351 -16.94 -26.93 -33.28
CA THR A 351 -18.29 -27.43 -32.90
C THR A 351 -18.45 -28.73 -32.08
N ARG A 352 -17.40 -29.39 -31.64
CA ARG A 352 -17.44 -30.66 -30.87
C ARG A 352 -16.33 -30.72 -29.84
N ASN A 353 -16.57 -30.08 -28.69
CA ASN A 353 -16.38 -30.62 -27.34
C ASN A 353 -16.57 -29.48 -26.34
N GLY A 354 -17.52 -29.62 -25.40
CA GLY A 354 -17.68 -28.74 -24.25
C GLY A 354 -16.63 -29.01 -23.18
N GLY A 355 -15.36 -29.11 -23.57
CA GLY A 355 -14.23 -29.23 -22.65
C GLY A 355 -13.68 -27.87 -22.27
N GLU A 356 -13.03 -27.79 -21.10
CA GLU A 356 -12.38 -26.57 -20.64
C GLU A 356 -11.33 -26.08 -21.64
N LEU A 357 -11.38 -24.79 -21.98
CA LEU A 357 -10.45 -24.16 -22.92
C LEU A 357 -9.02 -24.18 -22.36
N SER A 358 -8.07 -24.76 -23.10
CA SER A 358 -6.70 -24.94 -22.60
C SER A 358 -5.75 -23.81 -23.06
N THR A 359 -4.65 -23.59 -22.33
CA THR A 359 -3.63 -22.61 -22.72
C THR A 359 -2.92 -22.96 -24.04
N ARG A 360 -2.93 -24.24 -24.42
CA ARG A 360 -2.48 -24.70 -25.75
C ARG A 360 -3.38 -24.22 -26.88
N ASP A 361 -4.66 -23.98 -26.61
CA ASP A 361 -5.59 -23.47 -27.60
C ASP A 361 -5.45 -21.95 -27.77
N LEU A 362 -5.17 -21.22 -26.68
CA LEU A 362 -4.71 -19.82 -26.75
C LEU A 362 -3.47 -19.67 -27.63
N GLN A 363 -2.45 -20.53 -27.45
CA GLN A 363 -1.23 -20.49 -28.27
C GLN A 363 -1.48 -20.75 -29.77
N LYS A 364 -2.51 -21.54 -30.13
CA LYS A 364 -2.95 -21.69 -31.53
C LYS A 364 -3.67 -20.44 -32.05
N MET A 365 -4.47 -19.77 -31.20
CA MET A 365 -5.14 -18.52 -31.55
C MET A 365 -4.15 -17.39 -31.83
N VAL A 366 -3.01 -17.30 -31.12
CA VAL A 366 -1.94 -16.34 -31.44
C VAL A 366 -1.47 -16.48 -32.89
N GLN A 367 -1.29 -17.71 -33.36
CA GLN A 367 -0.86 -18.00 -34.74
C GLN A 367 -1.92 -17.61 -35.78
N ALA A 368 -3.21 -17.67 -35.41
CA ALA A 368 -4.33 -17.30 -36.27
C ALA A 368 -4.64 -15.79 -36.27
N LEU A 369 -4.27 -15.07 -35.20
CA LEU A 369 -4.65 -13.67 -34.95
C LEU A 369 -3.46 -12.84 -34.43
N PRO A 370 -2.41 -12.59 -35.25
CA PRO A 370 -1.21 -11.88 -34.82
C PRO A 370 -1.49 -10.46 -34.31
N GLN A 371 -2.53 -9.80 -34.82
CA GLN A 371 -3.00 -8.47 -34.37
C GLN A 371 -3.46 -8.43 -32.90
N TYR A 372 -3.73 -9.58 -32.28
CA TYR A 372 -4.11 -9.69 -30.86
C TYR A 372 -3.06 -10.44 -30.03
N SER A 373 -1.86 -10.71 -30.58
CA SER A 373 -0.81 -11.50 -29.89
C SER A 373 -0.56 -11.01 -28.48
N GLU A 374 -0.28 -9.72 -28.29
CA GLU A 374 0.03 -9.17 -26.96
C GLU A 374 -1.11 -9.35 -25.95
N GLN A 375 -2.36 -9.19 -26.37
CA GLN A 375 -3.51 -9.37 -25.48
C GLN A 375 -3.71 -10.85 -25.11
N ILE A 376 -3.51 -11.76 -26.06
CA ILE A 376 -3.58 -13.20 -25.84
C ILE A 376 -2.40 -13.67 -24.96
N ASP A 377 -1.19 -13.15 -25.18
CA ASP A 377 0.02 -13.50 -24.44
C ASP A 377 -0.12 -13.11 -22.96
N LYS A 378 -0.65 -11.91 -22.67
CA LYS A 378 -0.97 -11.46 -21.29
C LYS A 378 -2.09 -12.29 -20.66
N LEU A 379 -3.17 -12.58 -21.40
CA LEU A 379 -4.27 -13.39 -20.89
C LEU A 379 -3.83 -14.83 -20.58
N SER A 380 -3.06 -15.45 -21.47
CA SER A 380 -2.51 -16.80 -21.28
C SER A 380 -1.60 -16.87 -20.06
N LEU A 381 -0.74 -15.87 -19.85
CA LEU A 381 0.11 -15.75 -18.67
C LEU A 381 -0.71 -15.78 -17.37
N HIS A 382 -1.73 -14.92 -17.26
CA HIS A 382 -2.52 -14.84 -16.03
C HIS A 382 -3.38 -16.09 -15.77
N VAL A 383 -3.86 -16.75 -16.82
CA VAL A 383 -4.52 -18.07 -16.72
C VAL A 383 -3.54 -19.14 -16.22
N GLU A 384 -2.28 -19.14 -16.69
CA GLU A 384 -1.25 -20.08 -16.22
C GLU A 384 -0.82 -19.81 -14.77
N ILE A 385 -0.69 -18.54 -14.38
CA ILE A 385 -0.44 -18.10 -13.00
C ILE A 385 -1.58 -18.56 -12.07
N ALA A 386 -2.83 -18.23 -12.40
CA ALA A 386 -4.00 -18.64 -11.61
C ALA A 386 -4.15 -20.16 -11.55
N GLY A 387 -3.85 -20.87 -12.64
CA GLY A 387 -3.81 -22.33 -12.69
C GLY A 387 -2.75 -22.95 -11.78
N LYS A 388 -1.56 -22.34 -11.70
CA LYS A 388 -0.47 -22.77 -10.80
C LYS A 388 -0.80 -22.50 -9.33
N ILE A 389 -1.29 -21.31 -9.00
CA ILE A 389 -1.76 -20.95 -7.65
C ILE A 389 -2.83 -21.95 -7.17
N ASN A 390 -3.85 -22.21 -8.01
CA ASN A 390 -4.90 -23.17 -7.68
C ASN A 390 -4.41 -24.62 -7.51
N ARG A 391 -3.29 -25.02 -8.14
CA ARG A 391 -2.64 -26.32 -7.87
C ARG A 391 -1.98 -26.32 -6.49
N ILE A 392 -1.15 -25.32 -6.19
CA ILE A 392 -0.47 -25.17 -4.90
C ILE A 392 -1.48 -25.16 -3.74
N ILE A 393 -2.57 -24.41 -3.86
CA ILE A 393 -3.65 -24.36 -2.85
C ILE A 393 -4.23 -25.75 -2.53
N ARG A 394 -4.37 -26.62 -3.55
CA ARG A 394 -4.89 -27.99 -3.37
C ARG A 394 -3.82 -28.94 -2.84
N GLU A 395 -2.62 -28.90 -3.40
CA GLU A 395 -1.52 -29.81 -3.07
C GLU A 395 -0.98 -29.59 -1.66
N THR A 396 -0.99 -28.35 -1.17
CA THR A 396 -0.53 -27.98 0.19
C THR A 396 -1.63 -27.96 1.25
N GLY A 397 -2.89 -28.21 0.87
CA GLY A 397 -4.03 -28.13 1.80
C GLY A 397 -4.30 -26.71 2.33
N LEU A 398 -3.91 -25.67 1.60
CA LEU A 398 -3.81 -24.29 2.11
C LEU A 398 -5.10 -23.73 2.70
N ARG A 399 -6.27 -24.22 2.25
CA ARG A 399 -7.58 -23.82 2.79
C ARG A 399 -7.76 -24.19 4.26
N GLU A 400 -7.26 -25.34 4.69
CA GLU A 400 -7.36 -25.77 6.09
C GLU A 400 -6.46 -24.93 7.01
N ILE A 401 -5.26 -24.61 6.53
CA ILE A 401 -4.29 -23.74 7.21
C ILE A 401 -4.85 -22.32 7.30
N GLY A 402 -5.28 -21.74 6.18
CA GLY A 402 -5.85 -20.39 6.15
C GLY A 402 -7.07 -20.25 7.05
N GLN A 403 -7.96 -21.25 7.12
CA GLN A 403 -9.07 -21.23 8.07
C GLN A 403 -8.58 -21.21 9.52
N LEU A 404 -7.61 -22.06 9.87
CA LEU A 404 -7.03 -22.10 11.22
C LEU A 404 -6.30 -20.80 11.58
N GLU A 405 -5.61 -20.16 10.64
CA GLU A 405 -4.98 -18.85 10.83
C GLU A 405 -6.03 -17.76 11.13
N GLN A 406 -7.11 -17.69 10.36
CA GLN A 406 -8.21 -16.77 10.62
C GLN A 406 -8.85 -17.04 12.00
N ASP A 407 -9.15 -18.30 12.30
CA ASP A 407 -9.78 -18.70 13.58
C ASP A 407 -8.90 -18.38 14.79
N LEU A 408 -7.56 -18.45 14.65
CA LEU A 408 -6.63 -18.02 15.70
C LEU A 408 -6.69 -16.50 15.93
N VAL A 409 -6.67 -15.70 14.87
CA VAL A 409 -6.68 -14.23 14.97
C VAL A 409 -7.97 -13.70 15.62
N PHE A 410 -9.11 -14.30 15.29
CA PHE A 410 -10.41 -13.94 15.87
C PHE A 410 -10.73 -14.67 17.20
N GLY A 411 -9.87 -15.60 17.65
CA GLY A 411 -10.03 -16.31 18.92
C GLY A 411 -11.17 -17.34 18.90
N ASP A 412 -11.50 -17.87 17.72
CA ASP A 412 -12.38 -19.02 17.50
C ASP A 412 -11.63 -20.35 17.72
N ALA A 413 -10.33 -20.37 17.38
CA ALA A 413 -9.40 -21.46 17.65
C ALA A 413 -8.29 -21.03 18.64
N GLY A 414 -7.56 -22.01 19.17
CA GLY A 414 -6.39 -21.78 20.01
C GLY A 414 -5.33 -22.86 19.89
N MET A 415 -4.47 -22.94 20.92
CA MET A 415 -3.32 -23.85 20.94
C MET A 415 -3.70 -25.34 20.80
N LYS A 416 -4.92 -25.75 21.17
CA LYS A 416 -5.35 -27.15 21.06
C LYS A 416 -5.58 -27.55 19.60
N GLU A 417 -6.20 -26.66 18.85
CA GLU A 417 -6.52 -26.82 17.43
C GLU A 417 -5.22 -26.80 16.61
N VAL A 418 -4.25 -25.94 16.97
CA VAL A 418 -2.88 -25.95 16.44
C VAL A 418 -2.16 -27.26 16.74
N ILE A 419 -2.17 -27.75 17.99
CA ILE A 419 -1.54 -29.04 18.35
C ILE A 419 -2.18 -30.19 17.57
N LYS A 420 -3.52 -30.19 17.43
CA LYS A 420 -4.25 -31.18 16.62
C LYS A 420 -3.78 -31.12 15.15
N PHE A 421 -3.75 -29.93 14.54
CA PHE A 421 -3.30 -29.74 13.17
C PHE A 421 -1.86 -30.25 12.97
N LEU A 422 -0.92 -29.84 13.84
CA LEU A 422 0.49 -30.26 13.78
C LEU A 422 0.68 -31.78 13.96
N THR A 423 -0.23 -32.45 14.68
CA THR A 423 -0.19 -33.92 14.89
C THR A 423 -0.86 -34.68 13.75
N SER A 424 -1.93 -34.14 13.15
CA SER A 424 -2.64 -34.78 12.04
C SER A 424 -1.95 -34.57 10.69
N ASN A 425 -1.28 -33.44 10.49
CA ASN A 425 -0.68 -33.04 9.22
C ASN A 425 0.85 -32.98 9.33
N GLU A 426 1.49 -34.14 9.58
CA GLU A 426 2.96 -34.24 9.67
C GLU A 426 3.66 -33.80 8.38
N ASP A 427 3.04 -34.03 7.21
CA ASP A 427 3.59 -33.69 5.89
C ASP A 427 3.41 -32.21 5.48
N ALA A 428 2.73 -31.38 6.29
CA ALA A 428 2.56 -29.96 5.98
C ALA A 428 3.91 -29.21 5.92
N SER A 429 3.99 -28.23 5.01
CA SER A 429 5.22 -27.44 4.78
C SER A 429 5.81 -26.85 6.06
N ARG A 430 7.15 -26.88 6.15
CA ARG A 430 7.95 -26.21 7.20
C ARG A 430 7.51 -24.76 7.40
N GLU A 431 7.34 -24.05 6.29
CA GLU A 431 6.97 -22.63 6.27
C GLU A 431 5.57 -22.39 6.85
N ASN A 432 4.58 -23.20 6.46
CA ASN A 432 3.23 -23.07 6.97
C ASN A 432 3.16 -23.36 8.48
N LYS A 433 3.95 -24.34 8.96
CA LYS A 433 4.09 -24.63 10.40
C LYS A 433 4.78 -23.48 11.15
N LEU A 434 5.80 -22.85 10.55
CA LEU A 434 6.47 -21.68 11.10
C LEU A 434 5.50 -20.48 11.20
N ARG A 435 4.79 -20.14 10.11
CA ARG A 435 3.80 -19.05 10.07
C ARG A 435 2.74 -19.22 11.15
N LEU A 436 2.15 -20.42 11.26
CA LEU A 436 1.15 -20.76 12.28
C LEU A 436 1.68 -20.52 13.72
N LEU A 437 2.95 -20.88 13.99
CA LEU A 437 3.58 -20.68 15.29
C LEU A 437 3.97 -19.21 15.54
N MET A 438 4.37 -18.45 14.52
CA MET A 438 4.63 -17.02 14.65
C MET A 438 3.34 -16.23 14.91
N ILE A 439 2.22 -16.60 14.26
CA ILE A 439 0.90 -16.04 14.55
C ILE A 439 0.49 -16.36 15.99
N LEU A 440 0.67 -17.60 16.45
CA LEU A 440 0.39 -17.98 17.83
C LEU A 440 1.27 -17.22 18.83
N ALA A 441 2.55 -16.96 18.51
CA ALA A 441 3.47 -16.19 19.34
C ALA A 441 3.13 -14.69 19.41
N ALA A 442 2.61 -14.13 18.31
CA ALA A 442 2.12 -12.75 18.30
C ALA A 442 0.84 -12.55 19.14
N ILE A 443 -0.02 -13.58 19.23
CA ILE A 443 -1.28 -13.54 20.00
C ILE A 443 -1.07 -13.92 21.47
N TYR A 444 -0.22 -14.91 21.75
CA TYR A 444 0.03 -15.48 23.09
C TYR A 444 1.54 -15.56 23.42
N PRO A 445 2.24 -14.42 23.51
CA PRO A 445 3.69 -14.41 23.76
C PRO A 445 4.08 -15.16 25.05
N GLU A 446 3.24 -15.09 26.10
CA GLU A 446 3.46 -15.76 27.38
C GLU A 446 3.39 -17.29 27.32
N LYS A 447 2.94 -17.87 26.18
CA LYS A 447 2.93 -19.32 25.95
C LYS A 447 4.24 -19.83 25.35
N PHE A 448 5.04 -18.94 24.77
CA PHE A 448 6.35 -19.26 24.19
C PHE A 448 7.51 -19.05 25.19
N GLU A 449 7.22 -18.50 26.37
CA GLU A 449 8.17 -18.43 27.47
C GLU A 449 8.38 -19.81 28.14
N GLY A 450 9.63 -20.26 28.17
CA GLY A 450 10.05 -21.51 28.80
C GLY A 450 9.73 -22.79 28.01
N ASP A 451 9.79 -23.94 28.69
CA ASP A 451 9.78 -25.27 28.05
C ASP A 451 8.53 -25.57 27.22
N LYS A 452 7.40 -24.89 27.47
CA LYS A 452 6.14 -25.12 26.75
C LYS A 452 6.24 -24.68 25.29
N GLY A 453 6.79 -23.48 25.03
CA GLY A 453 7.06 -23.01 23.67
C GLY A 453 8.04 -23.91 22.94
N LEU A 454 9.13 -24.29 23.62
CA LEU A 454 10.14 -25.20 23.07
C LEU A 454 9.56 -26.57 22.70
N ASN A 455 8.68 -27.14 23.53
CA ASN A 455 8.03 -28.41 23.24
C ASN A 455 7.03 -28.31 22.07
N LEU A 456 6.34 -27.17 21.91
CA LEU A 456 5.46 -26.93 20.76
C LEU A 456 6.25 -26.78 19.45
N MET A 457 7.38 -26.06 19.46
CA MET A 457 8.28 -25.96 18.29
C MET A 457 8.94 -27.30 17.93
N LYS A 458 9.28 -28.13 18.94
CA LYS A 458 9.74 -29.51 18.73
C LYS A 458 8.64 -30.41 18.15
N LEU A 459 7.38 -30.27 18.59
CA LEU A 459 6.25 -31.01 18.04
C LEU A 459 6.05 -30.69 16.53
N ALA A 460 6.20 -29.41 16.15
CA ALA A 460 6.16 -28.98 14.76
C ALA A 460 7.38 -29.44 13.92
N ARG A 461 8.39 -30.07 14.54
CA ARG A 461 9.65 -30.51 13.91
C ARG A 461 10.41 -29.37 13.20
N LEU A 462 10.33 -28.15 13.72
CA LEU A 462 11.06 -27.00 13.18
C LEU A 462 12.58 -27.15 13.38
N PRO A 463 13.42 -26.71 12.43
CA PRO A 463 14.87 -26.57 12.64
C PRO A 463 15.21 -25.38 13.55
N ALA A 464 16.45 -25.33 14.03
CA ALA A 464 16.90 -24.32 14.99
C ALA A 464 16.69 -22.86 14.52
N ASP A 465 16.92 -22.58 13.23
CA ASP A 465 16.76 -21.24 12.66
C ASP A 465 15.30 -20.75 12.71
N ASP A 466 14.35 -21.65 12.48
CA ASP A 466 12.90 -21.36 12.58
C ASP A 466 12.47 -21.17 14.03
N MET A 467 13.01 -21.98 14.95
CA MET A 467 12.78 -21.76 16.39
C MET A 467 13.29 -20.39 16.82
N ASN A 468 14.42 -19.93 16.27
CA ASN A 468 14.93 -18.59 16.50
C ASN A 468 13.99 -17.52 15.92
N ALA A 469 13.43 -17.72 14.72
CA ALA A 469 12.45 -16.80 14.13
C ALA A 469 11.20 -16.62 15.02
N VAL A 470 10.60 -17.72 15.52
CA VAL A 470 9.47 -17.66 16.46
C VAL A 470 9.86 -16.93 17.75
N ASN A 471 11.02 -17.26 18.34
CA ASN A 471 11.51 -16.62 19.56
C ASN A 471 11.84 -15.13 19.36
N ASN A 472 12.21 -14.72 18.15
CA ASN A 472 12.59 -13.34 17.83
C ASN A 472 11.36 -12.42 17.63
N MET A 473 10.15 -12.97 17.46
CA MET A 473 8.91 -12.18 17.39
C MET A 473 8.73 -11.26 18.62
N LYS A 474 9.23 -11.67 19.79
CA LYS A 474 9.25 -10.84 21.01
C LYS A 474 10.03 -9.52 20.86
N PHE A 475 10.98 -9.43 19.93
CA PHE A 475 11.75 -8.21 19.69
C PHE A 475 10.97 -7.18 18.85
N LEU A 476 9.94 -7.63 18.13
CA LEU A 476 8.96 -6.79 17.43
C LEU A 476 7.72 -6.52 18.31
N ALA A 477 7.63 -7.11 19.49
CA ALA A 477 6.58 -6.81 20.45
C ALA A 477 6.93 -5.50 21.17
N GLY A 478 6.32 -4.40 20.72
CA GLY A 478 6.24 -3.19 21.53
C GLY A 478 5.70 -3.57 22.90
N GLY A 479 6.34 -3.06 23.96
CA GLY A 479 6.32 -3.64 25.31
C GLY A 479 5.02 -4.37 25.67
N ALA A 480 5.12 -5.66 25.99
CA ALA A 480 3.93 -6.48 26.20
C ALA A 480 3.02 -5.85 27.26
N ASP A 481 1.73 -5.69 26.91
CA ASP A 481 0.62 -5.41 27.83
C ASP A 481 0.49 -6.59 28.80
N THR A 482 1.43 -6.69 29.74
CA THR A 482 1.44 -7.58 30.89
C THR A 482 0.36 -7.10 31.86
N LYS A 483 -0.89 -7.28 31.44
CA LYS A 483 -2.10 -6.92 32.19
C LYS A 483 -2.09 -7.62 33.52
N LYS A 484 -1.57 -6.91 34.52
CA LYS A 484 -1.71 -7.09 35.96
C LYS A 484 -1.94 -8.54 36.38
N SER A 485 -0.85 -9.21 36.73
CA SER A 485 -0.93 -10.23 37.79
C SER A 485 -1.67 -9.59 38.98
N SER A 486 -2.90 -10.03 39.22
CA SER A 486 -3.82 -9.36 40.14
C SER A 486 -3.55 -9.79 41.58
N THR A 487 -2.44 -9.33 42.15
CA THR A 487 -2.19 -9.40 43.58
C THR A 487 -3.09 -8.43 44.33
N GLY A 488 -4.21 -8.94 44.85
CA GLY A 488 -4.85 -8.44 46.06
C GLY A 488 -5.72 -7.18 45.97
N ALA A 489 -6.94 -7.31 45.44
CA ALA A 489 -8.10 -6.53 45.91
C ALA A 489 -9.41 -7.28 45.59
N PHE A 490 -10.28 -7.48 46.58
CA PHE A 490 -11.60 -8.10 46.38
C PHE A 490 -12.50 -7.17 45.56
N SER A 491 -12.82 -7.56 44.31
CA SER A 491 -13.85 -6.94 43.49
C SER A 491 -14.85 -8.02 43.07
N LEU A 492 -15.97 -8.12 43.79
CA LEU A 492 -17.06 -9.02 43.46
C LEU A 492 -17.83 -8.48 42.25
N LYS A 493 -17.41 -8.87 41.04
CA LYS A 493 -18.22 -8.75 39.82
C LYS A 493 -18.29 -10.12 39.12
N PHE A 494 -19.51 -10.66 39.04
CA PHE A 494 -19.82 -11.88 38.30
C PHE A 494 -19.90 -11.58 36.80
N ASP A 495 -18.75 -11.40 36.13
CA ASP A 495 -18.68 -11.38 34.66
C ASP A 495 -18.50 -12.81 34.13
N ILE A 496 -19.61 -13.51 33.91
CA ILE A 496 -19.63 -14.87 33.31
C ILE A 496 -19.52 -14.77 31.78
N HIS A 497 -18.47 -14.12 31.30
CA HIS A 497 -18.05 -14.18 29.91
C HIS A 497 -16.55 -14.47 29.85
N LYS A 498 -16.19 -15.68 29.43
CA LYS A 498 -14.81 -15.97 29.00
C LYS A 498 -14.45 -14.95 27.92
N LYS A 499 -13.52 -14.03 28.23
CA LYS A 499 -12.92 -13.17 27.20
C LYS A 499 -12.26 -14.08 26.17
N LYS A 500 -12.83 -14.16 24.96
CA LYS A 500 -12.08 -14.60 23.79
C LYS A 500 -10.84 -13.70 23.72
N HIS A 501 -9.65 -14.29 23.69
CA HIS A 501 -8.41 -13.57 23.40
C HIS A 501 -8.33 -13.34 21.89
N ALA A 502 -9.30 -12.62 21.33
CA ALA A 502 -9.28 -12.17 19.96
C ALA A 502 -8.26 -11.04 19.84
N ALA A 503 -7.27 -11.20 18.95
CA ALA A 503 -6.30 -10.14 18.67
C ALA A 503 -6.95 -8.97 17.90
N ARG A 504 -8.10 -9.21 17.26
CA ARG A 504 -8.84 -8.25 16.45
C ARG A 504 -10.32 -8.24 16.77
N LYS A 505 -10.98 -7.13 16.47
CA LYS A 505 -12.43 -7.03 16.45
C LYS A 505 -12.92 -7.31 15.03
N GLU A 506 -13.82 -8.27 14.88
CA GLU A 506 -14.50 -8.56 13.62
C GLU A 506 -15.32 -7.32 13.17
N ARG A 507 -15.18 -6.92 11.89
CA ARG A 507 -15.97 -5.82 11.32
C ARG A 507 -17.41 -6.33 11.13
N THR A 508 -18.36 -5.59 11.68
CA THR A 508 -19.81 -5.86 11.55
C THR A 508 -20.34 -5.20 10.28
N VAL A 509 -20.02 -5.79 9.12
CA VAL A 509 -20.53 -5.39 7.81
C VAL A 509 -20.86 -6.64 7.00
N GLU A 510 -21.89 -6.57 6.15
CA GLU A 510 -22.38 -7.66 5.28
C GLU A 510 -21.41 -8.08 4.14
N GLU A 511 -20.15 -7.61 4.18
CA GLU A 511 -19.19 -7.65 3.07
C GLU A 511 -18.19 -8.83 3.08
N THR A 512 -18.09 -9.62 4.16
CA THR A 512 -17.24 -10.82 4.18
C THR A 512 -17.88 -12.00 3.45
N ALA A 513 -18.02 -11.87 2.13
CA ALA A 513 -18.44 -12.96 1.24
C ALA A 513 -17.52 -14.19 1.33
N TRP A 514 -16.27 -14.00 1.76
CA TRP A 514 -15.22 -15.01 1.84
C TRP A 514 -14.79 -15.27 3.30
N GLN A 515 -15.11 -16.46 3.82
CA GLN A 515 -14.77 -16.86 5.21
C GLN A 515 -13.26 -16.87 5.51
N LEU A 516 -12.45 -17.10 4.46
CA LEU A 516 -10.98 -17.11 4.51
C LEU A 516 -10.34 -15.71 4.48
N SER A 517 -11.15 -14.65 4.28
CA SER A 517 -10.71 -13.26 4.14
C SER A 517 -11.42 -12.33 5.13
N ARG A 518 -11.59 -12.78 6.38
CA ARG A 518 -12.09 -11.93 7.50
C ARG A 518 -11.04 -10.92 7.99
N PHE A 519 -9.76 -11.18 7.73
CA PHE A 519 -8.62 -10.41 8.18
C PHE A 519 -8.50 -9.07 7.45
N TYR A 520 -8.40 -7.97 8.21
CA TYR A 520 -8.07 -6.64 7.70
C TYR A 520 -6.86 -6.09 8.46
N PRO A 521 -5.77 -5.67 7.78
CA PRO A 521 -4.57 -5.10 8.43
C PRO A 521 -4.86 -3.90 9.32
N MET A 522 -4.19 -3.80 10.48
CA MET A 522 -4.43 -2.71 11.44
C MET A 522 -4.16 -1.30 10.86
N ILE A 523 -3.31 -1.20 9.84
CA ILE A 523 -3.00 0.06 9.16
C ILE A 523 -4.23 0.67 8.45
N GLU A 524 -5.20 -0.15 8.04
CA GLU A 524 -6.41 0.32 7.36
C GLU A 524 -7.31 1.15 8.30
N ASP A 525 -7.53 0.65 9.52
CA ASP A 525 -8.25 1.37 10.59
C ASP A 525 -7.51 2.65 11.02
N LEU A 526 -6.17 2.64 11.02
CA LEU A 526 -5.38 3.85 11.27
C LEU A 526 -5.51 4.89 10.15
N ILE A 527 -5.52 4.45 8.88
CA ILE A 527 -5.74 5.33 7.72
C ILE A 527 -7.17 5.89 7.75
N GLU A 528 -8.19 5.07 8.00
CA GLU A 528 -9.58 5.52 8.15
C GLU A 528 -9.71 6.61 9.24
N LYS A 529 -9.09 6.41 10.40
CA LYS A 529 -9.09 7.37 11.52
C LYS A 529 -8.34 8.64 11.18
N LEU A 530 -7.20 8.54 10.49
CA LEU A 530 -6.44 9.68 10.01
C LEU A 530 -7.26 10.52 9.02
N CYS A 531 -7.92 9.88 8.05
CA CYS A 531 -8.80 10.56 7.09
C CYS A 531 -10.04 11.22 7.74
N LYS A 532 -10.56 10.65 8.83
CA LYS A 532 -11.68 11.24 9.62
C LYS A 532 -11.23 12.33 10.60
N GLY A 533 -9.93 12.41 10.90
CA GLY A 533 -9.37 13.29 11.94
C GLY A 533 -9.54 12.76 13.37
N ASP A 534 -9.98 11.50 13.52
CA ASP A 534 -10.26 10.83 14.80
C ASP A 534 -9.02 10.11 15.40
N LEU A 535 -7.84 10.29 14.81
CA LEU A 535 -6.61 9.67 15.28
C LEU A 535 -6.16 10.28 16.63
N SER A 536 -5.91 9.42 17.62
CA SER A 536 -5.47 9.81 18.97
C SER A 536 -4.19 10.64 18.91
N LYS A 537 -4.24 11.88 19.45
CA LYS A 537 -3.08 12.78 19.51
C LYS A 537 -2.03 12.36 20.54
N ASP A 538 -2.44 11.60 21.55
CA ASP A 538 -1.55 11.10 22.60
C ASP A 538 -0.76 9.89 22.10
N ASP A 539 -1.39 8.99 21.33
CA ASP A 539 -0.74 7.83 20.71
C ASP A 539 0.00 8.18 19.41
N TYR A 540 -0.46 9.21 18.68
CA TYR A 540 0.09 9.66 17.40
C TYR A 540 0.33 11.18 17.36
N PRO A 541 1.25 11.70 18.18
CA PRO A 541 1.62 13.11 18.20
C PRO A 541 2.20 13.59 16.85
N CYS A 542 2.07 14.88 16.57
CA CYS A 542 2.60 15.53 15.38
C CYS A 542 3.86 16.35 15.70
N MET A 543 4.91 16.25 14.88
CA MET A 543 6.13 17.05 15.00
C MET A 543 5.91 18.53 14.64
N ASN A 544 4.85 18.84 13.88
CA ASN A 544 4.51 20.19 13.43
C ASN A 544 3.79 20.99 14.54
N ASP A 545 3.15 20.32 15.49
CA ASP A 545 2.48 21.00 16.60
C ASP A 545 3.52 21.77 17.42
N PRO A 546 3.23 23.01 17.86
CA PRO A 546 4.15 23.76 18.71
C PRO A 546 4.38 22.95 19.98
N SER A 547 5.64 22.54 20.20
CA SER A 547 6.00 21.75 21.37
C SER A 547 5.50 22.47 22.63
N PRO A 548 4.92 21.74 23.62
CA PRO A 548 4.53 22.33 24.88
C PRO A 548 5.79 22.79 25.58
N SER A 549 6.16 24.05 25.33
CA SER A 549 7.38 24.63 25.84
C SER A 549 7.30 24.59 27.35
N PHE A 550 8.19 23.83 27.97
CA PHE A 550 8.39 23.80 29.43
C PHE A 550 9.05 25.11 29.92
N HIS A 551 8.64 26.24 29.34
CA HIS A 551 8.80 27.55 29.93
C HIS A 551 7.85 27.63 31.12
N GLY A 552 8.37 27.19 32.28
CA GLY A 552 7.95 27.80 33.53
C GLY A 552 8.13 29.31 33.38
N THR A 553 7.02 30.02 33.21
CA THR A 553 7.00 31.48 33.07
C THR A 553 7.35 32.10 34.41
N SER A 554 8.65 32.20 34.67
CA SER A 554 9.24 33.08 35.66
C SER A 554 8.89 34.52 35.28
N HIS A 555 7.69 34.97 35.68
CA HIS A 555 7.26 36.35 35.53
C HIS A 555 8.16 37.25 36.37
N VAL A 556 9.19 37.81 35.74
CA VAL A 556 9.97 38.90 36.31
C VAL A 556 9.17 40.19 36.11
N THR A 557 8.28 40.47 37.06
CA THR A 557 7.69 41.81 37.21
C THR A 557 8.53 42.62 38.18
N SER A 558 9.18 43.65 37.66
CA SER A 558 9.79 44.72 38.46
C SER A 558 8.71 45.50 39.21
N ASN A 559 8.79 45.60 40.53
CA ASN A 559 8.66 46.89 41.21
C ASN A 559 9.15 46.87 42.66
N SER A 560 9.40 48.07 43.17
CA SER A 560 10.15 48.38 44.39
C SER A 560 9.31 48.42 45.67
N GLN A 561 9.96 48.04 46.79
CA GLN A 561 9.67 48.40 48.20
C GLN A 561 8.36 47.91 48.87
N GLY A 562 8.49 47.35 50.08
CA GLY A 562 7.56 47.66 51.18
C GLY A 562 6.87 46.53 51.96
N ALA A 563 7.60 45.94 52.92
CA ALA A 563 7.12 45.49 54.26
C ALA A 563 6.10 44.32 54.47
N ALA A 564 6.54 43.41 55.36
CA ALA A 564 5.79 42.71 56.42
C ALA A 564 4.82 41.56 56.09
N ALA A 565 4.72 40.61 57.04
CA ALA A 565 4.01 39.34 56.93
C ALA A 565 2.71 39.30 57.74
N HIS A 566 1.76 38.42 57.38
CA HIS A 566 1.27 37.33 58.26
C HIS A 566 0.18 36.42 57.63
N SER A 567 0.22 35.17 58.12
CA SER A 567 -0.70 34.02 58.10
C SER A 567 -2.23 34.15 57.88
N MET A 568 -2.80 32.98 57.50
CA MET A 568 -4.18 32.46 57.72
C MET A 568 -5.30 32.55 56.64
N ARG A 569 -5.56 31.37 56.05
CA ARG A 569 -6.78 30.54 56.22
C ARG A 569 -8.19 31.04 55.73
N GLN A 570 -8.65 30.38 54.65
CA GLN A 570 -10.03 29.88 54.36
C GLN A 570 -11.16 30.73 53.72
N ARG A 571 -11.70 30.14 52.63
CA ARG A 571 -13.14 29.93 52.24
C ARG A 571 -14.01 31.02 51.59
N ARG A 572 -14.45 30.67 50.35
CA ARG A 572 -15.82 30.67 49.77
C ARG A 572 -16.54 32.00 49.38
N THR A 573 -16.70 32.20 48.06
CA THR A 573 -17.95 32.34 47.23
C THR A 573 -19.23 32.96 47.81
N PRO A 574 -20.20 33.45 46.98
CA PRO A 574 -20.17 34.14 45.66
C PRO A 574 -20.91 35.53 45.74
N THR A 575 -21.25 36.31 44.69
CA THR A 575 -22.49 36.18 43.87
C THR A 575 -22.71 37.46 43.00
N TRP A 576 -23.12 37.28 41.73
CA TRP A 576 -23.88 38.14 40.79
C TRP A 576 -23.80 39.70 40.79
N ALA A 577 -23.56 40.29 39.60
CA ALA A 577 -24.57 41.04 38.80
C ALA A 577 -24.03 41.54 37.44
N ARG A 578 -24.88 41.64 36.41
CA ARG A 578 -24.66 42.36 35.12
C ARG A 578 -25.62 43.55 35.02
N PRO A 579 -25.30 44.59 34.21
CA PRO A 579 -26.00 44.82 32.92
C PRO A 579 -25.02 44.91 31.72
N ARG A 580 -25.35 44.49 30.49
CA ARG A 580 -26.01 45.26 29.38
C ARG A 580 -25.36 46.64 29.14
N ASN A 581 -24.98 47.10 27.95
CA ASN A 581 -25.08 46.67 26.54
C ASN A 581 -23.96 47.43 25.75
N SER A 582 -23.66 47.32 24.44
CA SER A 582 -24.14 46.51 23.29
C SER A 582 -23.18 46.68 22.08
N GLU A 583 -23.05 45.63 21.25
CA GLU A 583 -22.92 45.64 19.77
C GLU A 583 -21.66 46.32 19.13
N ASP A 584 -21.06 45.83 18.03
CA ASP A 584 -21.57 44.84 17.04
C ASP A 584 -20.44 44.05 16.30
N GLY A 585 -20.81 42.94 15.66
CA GLY A 585 -20.06 42.22 14.60
C GLY A 585 -18.88 41.31 15.04
N GLY A 586 -18.81 40.03 14.66
CA GLY A 586 -19.75 39.20 13.90
C GLY A 586 -19.12 37.87 13.45
N TYR A 587 -19.32 36.79 14.21
CA TYR A 587 -19.04 35.40 13.79
C TYR A 587 -20.38 34.67 13.61
N SER A 588 -20.56 33.94 12.50
CA SER A 588 -21.67 32.99 12.37
C SER A 588 -21.21 31.64 11.84
N ARG A 589 -21.90 30.59 12.32
CA ARG A 589 -21.65 29.18 12.03
C ARG A 589 -22.61 28.72 10.93
N TYR A 590 -22.18 27.76 10.12
CA TYR A 590 -23.06 26.80 9.44
C TYR A 590 -22.70 25.42 10.03
N PHE A 591 -23.55 24.68 10.75
CA PHE A 591 -24.85 24.12 10.39
C PHE A 591 -24.82 23.31 9.08
N PHE A 592 -24.43 22.04 9.19
CA PHE A 592 -24.79 21.02 8.19
C PHE A 592 -26.26 20.63 8.36
N SER A 593 -27.04 20.79 7.30
CA SER A 593 -28.42 20.34 7.22
C SER A 593 -28.48 19.03 6.42
N CYS A 594 -29.07 17.99 7.01
CA CYS A 594 -29.47 16.81 6.24
C CYS A 594 -30.67 17.18 5.36
N MET A 595 -30.52 17.06 4.04
CA MET A 595 -31.60 17.30 3.09
C MET A 595 -32.35 15.98 2.79
N VAL A 596 -33.30 15.61 3.65
CA VAL A 596 -34.27 14.55 3.35
C VAL A 596 -35.43 15.15 2.55
N MET A 597 -35.50 14.81 1.26
CA MET A 597 -36.49 15.37 0.35
C MET A 597 -37.83 14.62 0.44
N VAL A 598 -38.69 15.04 1.37
CA VAL A 598 -40.08 14.58 1.44
C VAL A 598 -40.93 15.31 0.40
N ILE A 599 -41.40 14.59 -0.62
CA ILE A 599 -42.30 15.15 -1.64
C ILE A 599 -43.75 15.06 -1.15
N ASN A 600 -44.40 16.22 -0.96
CA ASN A 600 -45.82 16.34 -0.60
C ASN A 600 -46.61 16.88 -1.82
N PRO A 601 -47.59 16.13 -2.37
CA PRO A 601 -48.05 16.35 -3.76
C PRO A 601 -49.26 17.31 -3.87
N TYR A 602 -49.14 18.56 -3.43
CA TYR A 602 -50.17 19.59 -3.68
C TYR A 602 -49.60 21.01 -3.90
N LYS A 603 -49.16 21.28 -5.15
CA LYS A 603 -49.40 22.53 -5.89
C LYS A 603 -48.83 22.40 -7.31
N GLY A 604 -49.65 22.73 -8.31
CA GLY A 604 -49.32 22.44 -9.70
C GLY A 604 -48.19 23.29 -10.28
N ASN A 605 -47.28 22.64 -10.98
CA ASN A 605 -46.55 23.19 -12.12
C ASN A 605 -46.25 22.03 -13.09
N TYR A 606 -46.35 22.28 -14.40
CA TYR A 606 -46.29 21.25 -15.43
C TYR A 606 -44.90 20.61 -15.53
N PHE A 607 -44.80 19.30 -15.32
CA PHE A 607 -43.64 18.50 -15.75
C PHE A 607 -43.86 17.97 -17.18
N PRO A 608 -42.83 17.92 -18.03
CA PRO A 608 -42.94 17.34 -19.37
C PRO A 608 -43.14 15.81 -19.31
N GLN A 609 -44.03 15.29 -20.16
CA GLN A 609 -44.46 13.87 -20.16
C GLN A 609 -43.34 12.80 -20.14
N PRO A 610 -42.17 12.96 -20.80
CA PRO A 610 -41.13 11.93 -20.81
C PRO A 610 -40.60 11.58 -19.41
N CYS A 611 -40.57 12.55 -18.49
CA CYS A 611 -40.05 12.34 -17.13
C CYS A 611 -40.99 11.50 -16.26
N LEU A 612 -42.30 11.66 -16.39
CA LEU A 612 -43.27 10.86 -15.64
C LEU A 612 -43.20 9.37 -16.04
N GLN A 613 -43.03 9.11 -17.34
CA GLN A 613 -42.96 7.77 -17.89
C GLN A 613 -41.68 7.04 -17.46
N ALA A 614 -40.53 7.73 -17.45
CA ALA A 614 -39.29 7.19 -16.92
C ALA A 614 -39.37 6.81 -15.43
N ILE A 615 -40.00 7.66 -14.60
CA ILE A 615 -40.22 7.38 -13.18
C ILE A 615 -41.16 6.17 -13.00
N HIS A 616 -42.23 6.07 -13.80
CA HIS A 616 -43.16 4.94 -13.74
C HIS A 616 -42.47 3.61 -14.11
N HIS A 617 -41.66 3.60 -15.17
CA HIS A 617 -40.86 2.42 -15.54
C HIS A 617 -39.86 2.03 -14.46
N PHE A 618 -39.18 3.01 -13.84
CA PHE A 618 -38.20 2.74 -12.78
C PHE A 618 -38.87 2.13 -11.53
N VAL A 619 -39.99 2.69 -11.06
CA VAL A 619 -40.76 2.14 -9.92
C VAL A 619 -41.32 0.76 -10.23
N THR A 620 -41.83 0.54 -11.45
CA THR A 620 -42.35 -0.78 -11.88
C THR A 620 -41.24 -1.83 -11.92
N PHE A 621 -40.06 -1.49 -12.45
CA PHE A 621 -38.90 -2.38 -12.50
C PHE A 621 -38.37 -2.71 -11.10
N PHE A 622 -38.37 -1.73 -10.19
CA PHE A 622 -37.95 -1.90 -8.80
C PHE A 622 -38.91 -2.82 -8.03
N LEU A 623 -40.23 -2.64 -8.20
CA LEU A 623 -41.25 -3.50 -7.60
C LEU A 623 -41.21 -4.93 -8.14
N ILE A 624 -41.00 -5.12 -9.46
CA ILE A 624 -40.83 -6.45 -10.06
C ILE A 624 -39.56 -7.12 -9.53
N SER A 625 -38.45 -6.40 -9.42
CA SER A 625 -37.20 -6.95 -8.85
C SER A 625 -37.36 -7.32 -7.38
N LEU A 626 -38.08 -6.50 -6.59
CA LEU A 626 -38.39 -6.81 -5.19
C LEU A 626 -39.28 -8.06 -5.08
N LEU A 627 -40.30 -8.19 -5.92
CA LEU A 627 -41.18 -9.37 -5.98
C LEU A 627 -40.42 -10.64 -6.38
N ILE A 628 -39.51 -10.57 -7.35
CA ILE A 628 -38.66 -11.70 -7.76
C ILE A 628 -37.70 -12.11 -6.64
N SER A 629 -37.12 -11.16 -5.92
CA SER A 629 -36.26 -11.43 -4.76
C SER A 629 -37.05 -12.05 -3.61
N VAL A 630 -38.24 -11.54 -3.27
CA VAL A 630 -39.11 -12.13 -2.24
C VAL A 630 -39.56 -13.56 -2.64
N TYR A 631 -39.89 -13.79 -3.91
CA TYR A 631 -40.23 -15.12 -4.41
C TYR A 631 -39.06 -16.10 -4.29
N LYS A 632 -37.85 -15.70 -4.72
CA LYS A 632 -36.61 -16.50 -4.59
C LYS A 632 -36.27 -16.82 -3.13
N ILE A 633 -36.37 -15.84 -2.24
CA ILE A 633 -36.09 -16.01 -0.80
C ILE A 633 -37.05 -17.02 -0.18
N ASN A 634 -38.35 -16.97 -0.50
CA ASN A 634 -39.33 -17.94 0.05
C ASN A 634 -39.15 -19.36 -0.52
N THR A 635 -38.84 -19.51 -1.82
CA THR A 635 -38.55 -20.84 -2.40
C THR A 635 -37.30 -21.52 -1.83
N CYS A 636 -36.38 -20.77 -1.22
CA CYS A 636 -35.21 -21.33 -0.55
C CYS A 636 -35.48 -21.80 0.89
N PHE A 637 -36.56 -21.36 1.55
CA PHE A 637 -36.76 -21.61 2.99
C PHE A 637 -37.92 -22.54 3.36
N THR A 638 -38.93 -22.75 2.50
CA THR A 638 -40.02 -23.69 2.77
C THR A 638 -40.41 -24.52 1.54
N ASN A 639 -40.13 -25.82 1.56
CA ASN A 639 -40.60 -26.80 0.58
C ASN A 639 -42.11 -27.08 0.75
N ALA A 640 -42.95 -26.11 0.42
CA ALA A 640 -44.40 -26.24 0.37
C ALA A 640 -44.96 -25.44 -0.83
N PRO A 641 -45.88 -26.00 -1.63
CA PRO A 641 -46.52 -25.25 -2.70
C PRO A 641 -47.51 -24.24 -2.11
N LEU A 642 -47.31 -22.95 -2.39
CA LEU A 642 -48.29 -21.90 -2.08
C LEU A 642 -49.34 -21.84 -3.19
N ASP A 643 -50.62 -21.90 -2.81
CA ASP A 643 -51.75 -21.83 -3.74
C ASP A 643 -51.76 -20.52 -4.54
N LEU A 644 -51.61 -20.63 -5.87
CA LEU A 644 -51.76 -19.50 -6.81
C LEU A 644 -53.09 -18.75 -6.63
N TRP A 645 -54.11 -19.41 -6.09
CA TRP A 645 -55.44 -18.86 -5.85
C TRP A 645 -55.42 -17.66 -4.89
N PHE A 646 -54.60 -17.69 -3.84
CA PHE A 646 -54.50 -16.58 -2.89
C PHE A 646 -53.80 -15.35 -3.52
N PHE A 647 -52.84 -15.60 -4.41
CA PHE A 647 -52.14 -14.56 -5.18
C PHE A 647 -53.06 -13.90 -6.21
N ALA A 648 -53.89 -14.70 -6.90
CA ALA A 648 -54.92 -14.21 -7.81
C ALA A 648 -55.94 -13.31 -7.09
N GLN A 649 -56.39 -13.71 -5.89
CA GLN A 649 -57.31 -12.92 -5.06
C GLN A 649 -56.70 -11.56 -4.65
N MET A 650 -55.40 -11.52 -4.33
CA MET A 650 -54.70 -10.30 -3.93
C MET A 650 -54.57 -9.32 -5.11
N LEU A 651 -54.22 -9.82 -6.31
CA LEU A 651 -54.20 -9.04 -7.54
C LEU A 651 -55.61 -8.50 -7.88
N GLN A 652 -56.65 -9.33 -7.74
CA GLN A 652 -58.03 -8.93 -8.03
C GLN A 652 -58.55 -7.83 -7.09
N ASN A 653 -58.07 -7.78 -5.84
CA ASN A 653 -58.35 -6.68 -4.91
C ASN A 653 -57.57 -5.41 -5.28
N ALA A 654 -56.29 -5.51 -5.67
CA ALA A 654 -55.53 -4.35 -6.17
C ALA A 654 -56.14 -3.74 -7.45
N PHE A 655 -56.75 -4.55 -8.32
CA PHE A 655 -57.54 -4.09 -9.47
C PHE A 655 -58.83 -3.37 -9.06
N LYS A 656 -59.49 -3.79 -7.97
CA LYS A 656 -60.71 -3.12 -7.46
C LYS A 656 -60.45 -1.75 -6.82
N GLU A 657 -59.25 -1.53 -6.29
CA GLU A 657 -58.86 -0.24 -5.67
C GLU A 657 -58.33 0.80 -6.69
N GLY A 658 -58.35 0.48 -8.00
CA GLY A 658 -58.08 1.47 -9.06
C GLY A 658 -56.62 1.90 -9.22
N ILE A 659 -55.67 1.12 -8.66
CA ILE A 659 -54.25 1.48 -8.58
C ILE A 659 -53.53 1.36 -9.95
N VAL A 660 -54.14 0.74 -10.96
CA VAL A 660 -53.54 0.52 -12.29
C VAL A 660 -54.53 0.83 -13.43
N PRO A 661 -54.30 1.90 -14.24
CA PRO A 661 -55.02 2.10 -15.50
C PRO A 661 -54.58 1.09 -16.57
N LEU A 662 -55.53 0.58 -17.36
CA LEU A 662 -55.26 -0.38 -18.44
C LEU A 662 -54.36 0.19 -19.53
N TYR A 663 -53.28 -0.52 -19.85
CA TYR A 663 -52.86 -0.83 -21.22
C TYR A 663 -51.88 -2.00 -21.18
N PHE A 664 -52.36 -3.23 -21.34
CA PHE A 664 -51.64 -4.32 -22.04
C PHE A 664 -52.60 -5.49 -22.30
N THR A 665 -52.74 -5.85 -23.57
CA THR A 665 -53.57 -6.97 -24.02
C THR A 665 -52.82 -8.28 -23.74
N ILE A 666 -53.40 -9.20 -22.98
CA ILE A 666 -52.82 -10.53 -22.74
C ILE A 666 -53.15 -11.42 -23.94
N TYR A 667 -52.27 -11.42 -24.93
CA TYR A 667 -52.10 -12.47 -25.94
C TYR A 667 -50.60 -12.55 -26.26
N ASP A 668 -50.04 -13.76 -26.29
CA ASP A 668 -48.64 -14.17 -26.57
C ASP A 668 -47.75 -14.63 -25.39
N ILE A 669 -48.30 -14.81 -24.17
CA ILE A 669 -47.63 -15.64 -23.13
C ILE A 669 -48.66 -16.58 -22.45
N ILE A 670 -49.02 -17.64 -23.19
CA ILE A 670 -49.46 -18.95 -22.68
C ILE A 670 -48.64 -19.99 -23.44
#